data_AF-A0A8K0L9M2-F1
#
_entry.id   AF-A0A8K0L9M2-F1
#
_cell.length_a   1.000
_cell.length_b   1.000
_cell.length_c   1.000
_cell.angle_alpha   90.00
_cell.angle_beta   90.00
_cell.angle_gamma   90.00
#
_symmetry.space_group_name_H-M   'P 1'
#
loop_
_entity.id
_entity.type
_entity.pdbx_description
1 polymer ?
#
loop_
_entity_poly.entity_id
_entity_poly.type
_entity_poly.pdbx_seq_one_letter_code
_entity_poly.pdbx_strand_id
1 'polypeptide(L)'
;MFTIKVPCSSANIGPGFDVIGLALSVWLEIKVSIDSSKTTSDQRFNCRITYEGLGKDDVELVADRNLITQTALYVLRCHDQHAFPMETQVHIINPIPLGRGLGSSGAAVVAGVMLANEVGKLGLSKDRLLDFCLMIERHPDNVAAALFGGFVGSYLKELNPEDLKRREIPLSEVLPAPAGGEDTGLKPPVPPVNIGKHIKFNWAPEIKCIAIIPDFEVSTAKARSVLPTEYPKADVISNLQRIALLTTALGQSPPNPELIYDGMQDKVHQPYRKTLIPGLTEILQSVTPESHPGLLGICLSGAGPTILALATDNFSSIAEHLITQFSKASITCEWKLLTPAYDGATVTHSSPQSTTQPGLTYAQSGVSIDSGNLFVQKIKPLVKSTRRPGADASIGGFGGALDLRAAGYEHSPILVQAIDGIGTKLKLAFALHSYHNVGIDLVAMNVNDLIVQGAEPLSFLDYYATGRLDVEQAAELVAGVADGCRQSNCALVGGETAEMPSLYSEGEFDAAGCATGAIPQGKTVLPDTAAMKAGDVLLGLASTGVHSNGFSLVRKIVERSGVEWSAPPPFPVGSGDEGKSLGQILLTPTKIYVRSLLKVVQKDLVKGMAHITGGGLWDNIPRMLPGHLGADLDAGKWEVPAVMRWLKKEGGVEGKEFARTWNTGLGMVLVVAAELVDEVKGVLEAQGEKVYVVGNVVGKEDIGGEEVAVKGMERWDE
;
A
#
# COMPACT_ATOMS: atom_id res chain seq x y z
N MET A 1 24.05 -11.99 -15.36
CA MET A 1 23.32 -13.24 -15.03
C MET A 1 21.92 -12.83 -14.58
N PHE A 2 20.92 -13.69 -14.71
CA PHE A 2 19.58 -13.44 -14.17
C PHE A 2 18.90 -14.75 -13.79
N THR A 3 17.83 -14.68 -13.00
CA THR A 3 17.05 -15.82 -12.53
C THR A 3 15.59 -15.57 -12.84
N ILE A 4 14.91 -16.53 -13.46
CA ILE A 4 13.46 -16.53 -13.65
C ILE A 4 12.85 -17.47 -12.61
N LYS A 5 11.79 -17.03 -11.92
CA LYS A 5 10.99 -17.90 -11.04
C LYS A 5 9.56 -17.97 -11.53
N VAL A 6 9.01 -19.17 -11.63
CA VAL A 6 7.62 -19.41 -12.03
C VAL A 6 6.96 -20.34 -11.02
N PRO A 7 5.84 -19.94 -10.40
CA PRO A 7 5.16 -20.79 -9.43
C PRO A 7 4.45 -21.94 -10.15
N CYS A 8 4.27 -23.05 -9.43
CA CYS A 8 3.40 -24.12 -9.86
C CYS A 8 1.93 -23.66 -9.83
N SER A 9 1.06 -24.37 -10.54
CA SER A 9 -0.37 -24.04 -10.60
C SER A 9 -1.24 -25.27 -10.37
N SER A 10 -2.30 -25.08 -9.59
CA SER A 10 -3.45 -25.99 -9.61
C SER A 10 -4.52 -25.39 -10.52
N ALA A 11 -5.00 -26.18 -11.47
CA ALA A 11 -6.04 -25.81 -12.42
C ALA A 11 -7.33 -26.59 -12.16
N ASN A 12 -8.40 -26.28 -12.89
CA ASN A 12 -9.69 -26.96 -12.79
C ASN A 12 -10.23 -27.04 -11.35
N ILE A 13 -10.09 -25.96 -10.58
CA ILE A 13 -10.47 -25.94 -9.15
C ILE A 13 -11.98 -26.13 -9.05
N GLY A 14 -12.38 -27.30 -8.53
CA GLY A 14 -13.77 -27.75 -8.49
C GLY A 14 -14.44 -27.65 -9.87
N PRO A 15 -15.55 -26.88 -10.00
CA PRO A 15 -16.26 -26.70 -11.27
C PRO A 15 -15.51 -25.84 -12.30
N GLY A 16 -14.35 -25.27 -11.95
CA GLY A 16 -13.61 -24.29 -12.72
C GLY A 16 -12.85 -24.81 -13.95
N PHE A 17 -13.39 -25.79 -14.68
CA PHE A 17 -12.74 -26.47 -15.81
C PHE A 17 -12.27 -25.49 -16.90
N ASP A 18 -10.98 -25.51 -17.24
CA ASP A 18 -10.29 -24.64 -18.21
C ASP A 18 -10.44 -23.13 -17.96
N VAL A 19 -10.90 -22.73 -16.77
CA VAL A 19 -11.16 -21.32 -16.42
C VAL A 19 -10.39 -20.91 -15.19
N ILE A 20 -10.46 -21.70 -14.11
CA ILE A 20 -9.98 -21.32 -12.79
C ILE A 20 -8.64 -22.00 -12.48
N GLY A 21 -7.65 -21.18 -12.16
CA GLY A 21 -6.34 -21.62 -11.69
C GLY A 21 -5.89 -20.91 -10.41
N LEU A 22 -5.00 -21.55 -9.67
CA LEU A 22 -4.37 -21.01 -8.47
C LEU A 22 -2.87 -21.25 -8.54
N ALA A 23 -2.09 -20.17 -8.47
CA ALA A 23 -0.64 -20.26 -8.34
C ALA A 23 -0.28 -20.64 -6.90
N LEU A 24 0.66 -21.57 -6.71
CA LEU A 24 1.01 -22.12 -5.40
C LEU A 24 2.52 -22.01 -5.14
N SER A 25 2.88 -22.03 -3.85
CA SER A 25 4.22 -21.71 -3.33
C SER A 25 5.33 -22.75 -3.59
N VAL A 26 5.34 -23.40 -4.75
CA VAL A 26 6.44 -24.25 -5.25
C VAL A 26 6.94 -23.65 -6.57
N TRP A 27 8.23 -23.44 -6.72
CA TRP A 27 8.77 -22.59 -7.78
C TRP A 27 9.71 -23.36 -8.71
N LEU A 28 9.41 -23.33 -10.01
CA LEU A 28 10.40 -23.60 -11.06
C LEU A 28 11.34 -22.39 -11.14
N GLU A 29 12.64 -22.61 -10.98
CA GLU A 29 13.65 -21.57 -11.12
C GLU A 29 14.56 -21.86 -12.31
N ILE A 30 14.93 -20.83 -13.05
CA ILE A 30 15.91 -20.93 -14.14
C ILE A 30 16.97 -19.85 -13.91
N LYS A 31 18.21 -20.26 -13.68
CA LYS A 31 19.38 -19.38 -13.60
C LYS A 31 20.04 -19.31 -14.96
N VAL A 32 20.21 -18.09 -15.48
CA VAL A 32 20.72 -17.84 -16.83
C VAL A 32 21.97 -16.97 -16.79
N SER A 33 23.04 -17.45 -17.41
CA SER A 33 24.25 -16.68 -17.68
C SER A 33 24.48 -16.59 -19.18
N ILE A 34 25.07 -15.49 -19.64
CA ILE A 34 25.42 -15.27 -21.05
C ILE A 34 26.86 -14.76 -21.04
N ASP A 35 27.76 -15.47 -21.74
CA ASP A 35 29.15 -15.06 -21.88
C ASP A 35 29.34 -14.27 -23.18
N SER A 36 29.19 -12.95 -23.08
CA SER A 36 29.34 -12.05 -24.23
C SER A 36 30.79 -11.86 -24.70
N SER A 37 31.78 -12.47 -24.03
CA SER A 37 33.19 -12.39 -24.45
C SER A 37 33.55 -13.41 -25.53
N LYS A 38 32.71 -14.44 -25.71
CA LYS A 38 32.94 -15.51 -26.69
C LYS A 38 32.29 -15.18 -28.03
N THR A 39 33.02 -15.47 -29.11
CA THR A 39 32.57 -15.24 -30.49
C THR A 39 32.12 -16.52 -31.21
N THR A 40 32.28 -17.68 -30.59
CA THR A 40 31.89 -19.00 -31.10
C THR A 40 31.33 -19.87 -29.98
N SER A 41 30.33 -20.70 -30.26
CA SER A 41 29.78 -21.70 -29.32
C SER A 41 29.90 -23.11 -29.89
N ASP A 42 30.24 -24.08 -29.04
CA ASP A 42 30.21 -25.51 -29.37
C ASP A 42 28.82 -26.15 -29.07
N GLN A 43 27.88 -25.35 -28.53
CA GLN A 43 26.55 -25.79 -28.14
C GLN A 43 25.52 -25.51 -29.24
N ARG A 44 24.58 -26.46 -29.44
CA ARG A 44 23.47 -26.30 -30.39
C ARG A 44 22.61 -25.09 -29.98
N PHE A 45 22.37 -24.18 -30.93
CA PHE A 45 21.69 -22.89 -30.70
C PHE A 45 22.32 -21.99 -29.61
N ASN A 46 23.62 -22.16 -29.33
CA ASN A 46 24.39 -21.39 -28.34
C ASN A 46 23.91 -21.55 -26.89
N CYS A 47 23.16 -22.62 -26.59
CA CYS A 47 22.52 -22.80 -25.30
C CYS A 47 22.94 -24.12 -24.65
N ARG A 48 23.53 -24.04 -23.46
CA ARG A 48 23.84 -25.19 -22.60
C ARG A 48 22.77 -25.32 -21.52
N ILE A 49 22.16 -26.50 -21.40
CA ILE A 49 21.17 -26.78 -20.35
C ILE A 49 21.80 -27.65 -19.27
N THR A 50 21.51 -27.31 -18.02
CA THR A 50 21.74 -28.19 -16.87
C THR A 50 20.46 -28.24 -16.03
N TYR A 51 20.23 -29.35 -15.32
CA TYR A 51 18.99 -29.58 -14.59
C TYR A 51 19.23 -30.14 -13.19
N GLU A 52 18.49 -29.61 -12.23
CA GLU A 52 18.39 -30.03 -10.83
C GLU A 52 16.90 -30.15 -10.46
N GLY A 53 16.54 -31.19 -9.69
CA GLY A 53 15.17 -31.38 -9.21
C GLY A 53 14.58 -32.73 -9.59
N LEU A 54 13.25 -32.83 -9.49
CA LEU A 54 12.51 -34.07 -9.73
C LEU A 54 12.56 -34.46 -11.21
N GLY A 55 12.70 -35.76 -11.50
CA GLY A 55 12.75 -36.30 -12.87
C GLY A 55 14.02 -35.99 -13.64
N LYS A 56 15.13 -35.62 -12.96
CA LYS A 56 16.40 -35.23 -13.60
C LYS A 56 16.91 -36.21 -14.66
N ASP A 57 16.69 -37.51 -14.47
CA ASP A 57 17.18 -38.55 -15.39
C ASP A 57 16.36 -38.65 -16.69
N ASP A 58 15.14 -38.11 -16.70
CA ASP A 58 14.20 -38.14 -17.84
C ASP A 58 14.10 -36.79 -18.58
N VAL A 59 14.84 -35.77 -18.13
CA VAL A 59 14.81 -34.43 -18.72
C VAL A 59 15.84 -34.30 -19.83
N GLU A 60 15.36 -33.96 -21.02
CA GLU A 60 16.20 -33.69 -22.18
C GLU A 60 16.99 -32.38 -22.01
N LEU A 61 18.30 -32.44 -22.28
CA LEU A 61 19.25 -31.33 -22.07
C LEU A 61 19.70 -30.67 -23.38
N VAL A 62 19.12 -31.08 -24.51
CA VAL A 62 19.34 -30.46 -25.81
C VAL A 62 18.35 -29.30 -26.01
N ALA A 63 18.87 -28.13 -26.40
CA ALA A 63 18.13 -26.86 -26.45
C ALA A 63 16.85 -26.86 -27.31
N ASP A 64 16.80 -27.64 -28.38
CA ASP A 64 15.62 -27.77 -29.25
C ASP A 64 14.74 -28.97 -28.93
N ARG A 65 14.95 -29.60 -27.78
CA ARG A 65 14.13 -30.72 -27.29
C ARG A 65 13.63 -30.54 -25.85
N ASN A 66 14.24 -29.63 -25.08
CA ASN A 66 13.73 -29.22 -23.78
C ASN A 66 12.60 -28.19 -23.92
N LEU A 67 11.44 -28.43 -23.29
CA LEU A 67 10.24 -27.60 -23.43
C LEU A 67 10.46 -26.10 -23.16
N ILE A 68 11.27 -25.76 -22.15
CA ILE A 68 11.55 -24.36 -21.77
C ILE A 68 12.31 -23.67 -22.90
N THR A 69 13.42 -24.26 -23.36
CA THR A 69 14.27 -23.65 -24.38
C THR A 69 13.68 -23.75 -25.77
N GLN A 70 12.90 -24.79 -26.06
CA GLN A 70 12.06 -24.88 -27.25
C GLN A 70 11.05 -23.74 -27.34
N THR A 71 10.34 -23.49 -26.24
CA THR A 71 9.39 -22.37 -26.12
C THR A 71 10.12 -21.05 -26.32
N ALA A 72 11.30 -20.89 -25.71
CA ALA A 72 12.09 -19.68 -25.89
C ALA A 72 12.53 -19.48 -27.36
N LEU A 73 13.02 -20.53 -28.01
CA LEU A 73 13.41 -20.48 -29.44
C LEU A 73 12.24 -20.09 -30.34
N TYR A 74 11.03 -20.58 -30.07
CA TYR A 74 9.84 -20.18 -30.80
C TYR A 74 9.57 -18.67 -30.70
N VAL A 75 9.60 -18.12 -29.47
CA VAL A 75 9.37 -16.69 -29.24
C VAL A 75 10.50 -15.84 -29.85
N LEU A 76 11.75 -16.27 -29.76
CA LEU A 76 12.90 -15.61 -30.38
C LEU A 76 12.75 -15.56 -31.91
N ARG A 77 12.37 -16.67 -32.54
CA ARG A 77 12.18 -16.74 -34.00
C ARG A 77 11.00 -15.90 -34.48
N CYS A 78 9.95 -15.74 -33.67
CA CYS A 78 8.88 -14.77 -33.94
C CYS A 78 9.40 -13.31 -34.04
N HIS A 79 10.58 -13.04 -33.46
CA HIS A 79 11.27 -11.74 -33.47
C HIS A 79 12.57 -11.78 -34.28
N ASP A 80 12.66 -12.67 -35.28
CA ASP A 80 13.80 -12.79 -36.20
C ASP A 80 15.14 -13.17 -35.52
N GLN A 81 15.10 -13.68 -34.28
CA GLN A 81 16.26 -14.20 -33.53
C GLN A 81 16.28 -15.73 -33.59
N HIS A 82 17.28 -16.30 -34.28
CA HIS A 82 17.25 -17.73 -34.67
C HIS A 82 17.91 -18.69 -33.67
N ALA A 83 18.68 -18.14 -32.72
CA ALA A 83 19.40 -18.86 -31.68
C ALA A 83 19.49 -17.98 -30.43
N PHE A 84 19.88 -18.57 -29.30
CA PHE A 84 20.19 -17.79 -28.10
C PHE A 84 21.43 -16.91 -28.33
N PRO A 85 21.62 -15.85 -27.54
CA PRO A 85 22.89 -15.13 -27.48
C PRO A 85 24.08 -16.07 -27.29
N MET A 86 25.26 -15.67 -27.78
CA MET A 86 26.46 -16.51 -27.69
C MET A 86 26.69 -17.00 -26.26
N GLU A 87 26.86 -18.32 -26.14
CA GLU A 87 27.23 -18.99 -24.89
C GLU A 87 26.27 -18.67 -23.74
N THR A 88 24.98 -18.87 -24.01
CA THR A 88 23.92 -18.85 -23.01
C THR A 88 23.94 -20.16 -22.21
N GLN A 89 23.98 -20.07 -20.88
CA GLN A 89 23.84 -21.23 -19.98
C GLN A 89 22.53 -21.11 -19.23
N VAL A 90 21.73 -22.16 -19.26
CA VAL A 90 20.41 -22.26 -18.65
C VAL A 90 20.46 -23.38 -17.62
N HIS A 91 20.43 -23.03 -16.35
CA HIS A 91 20.41 -23.97 -15.24
C HIS A 91 19.02 -24.00 -14.63
N ILE A 92 18.32 -25.12 -14.81
CA ILE A 92 16.92 -25.33 -14.42
C ILE A 92 16.88 -26.03 -13.06
N ILE A 93 16.10 -25.50 -12.13
CA ILE A 93 15.81 -26.07 -10.82
C ILE A 93 14.30 -26.27 -10.73
N ASN A 94 13.82 -27.50 -10.84
CA ASN A 94 12.39 -27.79 -10.89
C ASN A 94 11.94 -28.75 -9.76
N PRO A 95 11.39 -28.22 -8.66
CA PRO A 95 10.77 -29.01 -7.60
C PRO A 95 9.30 -29.37 -7.90
N ILE A 96 8.73 -28.94 -9.03
CA ILE A 96 7.33 -29.20 -9.38
C ILE A 96 7.20 -30.64 -9.92
N PRO A 97 6.37 -31.51 -9.32
CA PRO A 97 6.23 -32.88 -9.79
C PRO A 97 5.67 -32.96 -11.22
N LEU A 98 6.43 -33.61 -12.11
CA LEU A 98 6.09 -33.79 -13.53
C LEU A 98 4.88 -34.72 -13.68
N GLY A 99 3.92 -34.37 -14.55
CA GLY A 99 2.79 -35.25 -14.85
C GLY A 99 1.80 -35.51 -13.69
N ARG A 100 1.95 -34.83 -12.54
CA ARG A 100 1.16 -35.12 -11.32
C ARG A 100 0.02 -34.15 -11.03
N GLY A 101 -0.14 -33.08 -11.80
CA GLY A 101 -1.29 -32.16 -11.68
C GLY A 101 -1.01 -30.82 -11.00
N LEU A 102 0.26 -30.47 -10.77
CA LEU A 102 0.68 -29.16 -10.24
C LEU A 102 1.22 -28.21 -11.33
N GLY A 103 0.70 -28.31 -12.55
CA GLY A 103 0.97 -27.31 -13.59
C GLY A 103 2.42 -27.21 -14.07
N SER A 104 3.22 -28.27 -13.96
CA SER A 104 4.65 -28.23 -14.34
C SER A 104 4.88 -27.84 -15.81
N SER A 105 4.03 -28.31 -16.73
CA SER A 105 4.04 -27.89 -18.14
C SER A 105 3.78 -26.39 -18.30
N GLY A 106 2.74 -25.86 -17.64
CA GLY A 106 2.41 -24.43 -17.67
C GLY A 106 3.52 -23.56 -17.10
N ALA A 107 4.12 -23.98 -15.99
CA ALA A 107 5.28 -23.30 -15.43
C ALA A 107 6.46 -23.30 -16.42
N ALA A 108 6.73 -24.42 -17.09
CA ALA A 108 7.81 -24.53 -18.08
C ALA A 108 7.56 -23.65 -19.33
N VAL A 109 6.32 -23.60 -19.82
CA VAL A 109 5.92 -22.72 -20.94
C VAL A 109 6.11 -21.26 -20.57
N VAL A 110 5.57 -20.82 -19.42
CA VAL A 110 5.73 -19.45 -18.93
C VAL A 110 7.21 -19.11 -18.75
N ALA A 111 8.00 -20.02 -18.17
CA ALA A 111 9.42 -19.82 -17.98
C ALA A 111 10.18 -19.71 -19.31
N GLY A 112 9.81 -20.49 -20.33
CA GLY A 112 10.39 -20.41 -21.67
C GLY A 112 10.05 -19.10 -22.38
N VAL A 113 8.80 -18.63 -22.28
CA VAL A 113 8.39 -17.35 -22.90
C VAL A 113 9.12 -16.18 -22.24
N MET A 114 9.24 -16.21 -20.91
CA MET A 114 10.04 -15.22 -20.17
C MET A 114 11.52 -15.31 -20.49
N LEU A 115 12.08 -16.53 -20.63
CA LEU A 115 13.47 -16.73 -21.02
C LEU A 115 13.76 -16.05 -22.35
N ALA A 116 12.90 -16.23 -23.37
CA ALA A 116 13.04 -15.54 -24.64
C ALA A 116 12.95 -14.02 -24.52
N ASN A 117 12.00 -13.53 -23.71
CA ASN A 117 11.85 -12.10 -23.47
C ASN A 117 13.15 -11.46 -22.95
N GLU A 118 13.79 -12.13 -21.99
CA GLU A 118 15.01 -11.64 -21.34
C GLU A 118 16.26 -11.80 -22.21
N VAL A 119 16.51 -13.01 -22.74
CA VAL A 119 17.70 -13.25 -23.57
C VAL A 119 17.63 -12.49 -24.90
N GLY A 120 16.43 -12.33 -25.45
CA GLY A 120 16.20 -11.63 -26.71
C GLY A 120 15.98 -10.13 -26.56
N LYS A 121 15.91 -9.61 -25.32
CA LYS A 121 15.62 -8.20 -25.01
C LYS A 121 14.36 -7.67 -25.71
N LEU A 122 13.28 -8.46 -25.66
CA LEU A 122 12.07 -8.23 -26.47
C LEU A 122 11.11 -7.19 -25.86
N GLY A 123 11.15 -6.98 -24.54
CA GLY A 123 10.34 -5.96 -23.86
C GLY A 123 8.83 -6.21 -23.89
N LEU A 124 8.40 -7.48 -23.93
CA LEU A 124 7.00 -7.88 -24.01
C LEU A 124 6.28 -7.65 -22.67
N SER A 125 5.03 -7.14 -22.73
CA SER A 125 4.15 -7.03 -21.56
C SER A 125 3.65 -8.39 -21.07
N LYS A 126 3.24 -8.52 -19.79
CA LYS A 126 2.67 -9.79 -19.28
C LYS A 126 1.47 -10.28 -20.10
N ASP A 127 0.58 -9.40 -20.56
CA ASP A 127 -0.51 -9.79 -21.47
C ASP A 127 0.00 -10.36 -22.80
N ARG A 128 1.11 -9.81 -23.32
CA ARG A 128 1.70 -10.34 -24.54
C ARG A 128 2.42 -11.66 -24.31
N LEU A 129 3.08 -11.82 -23.16
CA LEU A 129 3.64 -13.11 -22.73
C LEU A 129 2.51 -14.15 -22.62
N LEU A 130 1.33 -13.77 -22.10
CA LEU A 130 0.17 -14.65 -22.05
C LEU A 130 -0.27 -15.10 -23.45
N ASP A 131 -0.33 -14.22 -24.45
CA ASP A 131 -0.69 -14.63 -25.83
C ASP A 131 0.28 -15.70 -26.38
N PHE A 132 1.58 -15.56 -26.11
CA PHE A 132 2.58 -16.57 -26.47
C PHE A 132 2.37 -17.88 -25.70
N CYS A 133 2.12 -17.79 -24.39
CA CYS A 133 1.82 -18.97 -23.57
C CYS A 133 0.58 -19.70 -24.08
N LEU A 134 -0.49 -18.97 -24.44
CA LEU A 134 -1.76 -19.56 -24.90
C LEU A 134 -1.69 -20.20 -26.28
N MET A 135 -0.79 -19.70 -27.14
CA MET A 135 -0.52 -20.33 -28.43
C MET A 135 0.12 -21.72 -28.26
N ILE A 136 0.95 -21.87 -27.22
CA ILE A 136 1.69 -23.09 -26.90
C ILE A 136 0.82 -24.04 -26.07
N GLU A 137 0.24 -23.51 -24.99
CA GLU A 137 -0.62 -24.22 -24.06
C GLU A 137 -2.02 -23.61 -24.09
N ARG A 138 -2.94 -24.34 -24.71
CA ARG A 138 -4.32 -23.87 -24.95
C ARG A 138 -5.23 -23.92 -23.73
N HIS A 139 -4.66 -24.15 -22.55
CA HIS A 139 -5.38 -24.23 -21.28
C HIS A 139 -5.02 -22.96 -20.50
N PRO A 140 -5.91 -21.95 -20.50
CA PRO A 140 -5.55 -20.64 -19.98
C PRO A 140 -5.39 -20.66 -18.44
N ASP A 141 -6.08 -21.58 -17.77
CA ASP A 141 -6.11 -21.70 -16.31
C ASP A 141 -4.72 -21.89 -15.66
N ASN A 142 -3.88 -22.78 -16.19
CA ASN A 142 -2.54 -23.02 -15.66
C ASN A 142 -1.59 -21.86 -15.97
N VAL A 143 -1.49 -21.47 -17.24
CA VAL A 143 -0.52 -20.46 -17.66
C VAL A 143 -0.86 -19.08 -17.12
N ALA A 144 -2.14 -18.71 -17.02
CA ALA A 144 -2.55 -17.45 -16.43
C ALA A 144 -2.27 -17.43 -14.92
N ALA A 145 -2.58 -18.52 -14.20
CA ALA A 145 -2.23 -18.61 -12.78
C ALA A 145 -0.71 -18.50 -12.57
N ALA A 146 0.09 -19.30 -13.29
CA ALA A 146 1.55 -19.27 -13.18
C ALA A 146 2.14 -17.89 -13.53
N LEU A 147 1.61 -17.19 -14.54
CA LEU A 147 2.13 -15.89 -14.99
C LEU A 147 1.73 -14.71 -14.09
N PHE A 148 0.47 -14.67 -13.63
CA PHE A 148 -0.10 -13.52 -12.89
C PHE A 148 -0.18 -13.72 -11.38
N GLY A 149 -0.11 -14.95 -10.90
CA GLY A 149 -0.12 -15.28 -9.48
C GLY A 149 -1.49 -15.18 -8.80
N GLY A 150 -1.61 -15.81 -7.64
CA GLY A 150 -2.83 -15.88 -6.85
C GLY A 150 -3.93 -16.73 -7.49
N PHE A 151 -5.18 -16.42 -7.15
CA PHE A 151 -6.37 -17.09 -7.64
C PHE A 151 -6.91 -16.38 -8.89
N VAL A 152 -6.89 -17.05 -10.04
CA VAL A 152 -7.08 -16.42 -11.36
C VAL A 152 -8.18 -17.14 -12.14
N GLY A 153 -9.10 -16.37 -12.70
CA GLY A 153 -10.02 -16.79 -13.75
C GLY A 153 -9.52 -16.37 -15.12
N SER A 154 -9.68 -17.22 -16.13
CA SER A 154 -9.21 -16.94 -17.48
C SER A 154 -10.07 -17.61 -18.54
N TYR A 155 -10.05 -17.07 -19.76
CA TYR A 155 -10.72 -17.70 -20.91
C TYR A 155 -10.06 -17.28 -22.23
N LEU A 156 -10.26 -18.10 -23.27
CA LEU A 156 -9.85 -17.80 -24.64
C LEU A 156 -10.94 -17.04 -25.38
N LYS A 157 -10.56 -15.97 -26.10
CA LYS A 157 -11.49 -15.28 -26.99
C LYS A 157 -11.81 -16.10 -28.24
N GLU A 158 -13.00 -15.88 -28.79
CA GLU A 158 -13.30 -16.29 -30.15
C GLU A 158 -12.38 -15.54 -31.12
N LEU A 159 -11.65 -16.29 -31.92
CA LEU A 159 -10.75 -15.75 -32.94
C LEU A 159 -11.54 -15.54 -34.23
N ASN A 160 -11.12 -14.58 -35.05
CA ASN A 160 -11.67 -14.42 -36.40
C ASN A 160 -11.33 -15.65 -37.28
N PRO A 161 -12.02 -15.88 -38.41
CA PRO A 161 -11.79 -17.06 -39.26
C PRO A 161 -10.36 -17.22 -39.79
N GLU A 162 -9.61 -16.13 -39.98
CA GLU A 162 -8.21 -16.16 -40.42
C GLU A 162 -7.27 -16.64 -39.31
N ASP A 163 -7.49 -16.19 -38.08
CA ASP A 163 -6.77 -16.62 -36.88
C ASP A 163 -7.22 -18.03 -36.42
N LEU A 164 -8.46 -18.44 -36.73
CA LEU A 164 -8.94 -19.82 -36.61
C LEU A 164 -8.18 -20.78 -37.53
N LYS A 165 -7.86 -20.40 -38.77
CA LYS A 165 -7.01 -21.22 -39.66
C LYS A 165 -5.57 -21.34 -39.16
N ARG A 166 -5.10 -20.36 -38.38
CA ARG A 166 -3.81 -20.42 -37.67
C ARG A 166 -3.87 -21.26 -36.39
N ARG A 167 -5.07 -21.67 -35.92
CA ARG A 167 -5.26 -22.57 -34.76
C ARG A 167 -4.83 -24.02 -35.03
N GLU A 168 -4.36 -24.39 -36.21
CA GLU A 168 -4.03 -25.78 -36.53
C GLU A 168 -2.54 -26.12 -36.49
N ILE A 169 -1.71 -25.37 -35.76
CA ILE A 169 -0.32 -25.84 -35.51
C ILE A 169 -0.18 -26.33 -34.07
N PRO A 170 -0.33 -27.65 -33.81
CA PRO A 170 0.15 -28.32 -32.61
C PRO A 170 1.60 -27.93 -32.29
N LEU A 171 2.00 -27.95 -31.02
CA LEU A 171 3.41 -27.74 -30.66
C LEU A 171 4.36 -28.71 -31.38
N SER A 172 3.88 -29.93 -31.67
CA SER A 172 4.56 -30.96 -32.44
C SER A 172 4.81 -30.60 -33.91
N GLU A 173 4.13 -29.58 -34.46
CA GLU A 173 4.30 -29.10 -35.83
C GLU A 173 5.14 -27.80 -35.91
N VAL A 174 5.27 -27.05 -34.81
CA VAL A 174 6.24 -25.92 -34.70
C VAL A 174 7.65 -26.43 -34.37
N LEU A 175 7.74 -27.61 -33.74
CA LEU A 175 8.97 -28.25 -33.28
C LEU A 175 8.87 -29.76 -33.58
N PRO A 176 9.23 -30.22 -34.79
CA PRO A 176 9.07 -31.63 -35.13
C PRO A 176 9.96 -32.49 -34.22
N ALA A 177 9.36 -33.53 -33.61
CA ALA A 177 10.10 -34.74 -33.32
C ALA A 177 10.69 -35.27 -34.65
N PRO A 178 11.84 -35.97 -34.65
CA PRO A 178 12.47 -36.43 -35.89
C PRO A 178 11.64 -37.55 -36.54
N ALA A 179 10.55 -37.19 -37.22
CA ALA A 179 9.72 -38.05 -38.05
C ALA A 179 8.82 -37.20 -38.96
N GLY A 180 9.42 -36.59 -39.98
CA GLY A 180 8.79 -36.20 -41.26
C GLY A 180 7.49 -35.39 -41.23
N GLY A 181 7.59 -34.07 -41.41
CA GLY A 181 6.47 -33.21 -41.79
C GLY A 181 6.83 -31.73 -41.68
N GLU A 182 7.12 -31.11 -42.83
CA GLU A 182 7.39 -29.68 -43.12
C GLU A 182 8.13 -28.82 -42.08
N ASP A 183 9.40 -28.53 -42.38
CA ASP A 183 10.19 -27.45 -41.77
C ASP A 183 9.49 -26.10 -41.99
N THR A 184 8.86 -25.54 -40.95
CA THR A 184 8.23 -24.21 -40.98
C THR A 184 9.23 -23.04 -40.89
N GLY A 185 10.53 -23.29 -41.13
CA GLY A 185 11.46 -22.39 -41.79
C GLY A 185 11.51 -20.94 -41.32
N LEU A 186 12.58 -20.57 -40.61
CA LEU A 186 13.07 -19.22 -40.29
C LEU A 186 12.12 -18.27 -39.51
N LYS A 187 10.80 -18.26 -39.75
CA LYS A 187 9.85 -17.32 -39.14
C LYS A 187 8.49 -18.00 -38.81
N PRO A 188 8.34 -18.56 -37.60
CA PRO A 188 7.10 -19.21 -37.18
C PRO A 188 5.95 -18.19 -37.04
N PRO A 189 4.68 -18.64 -37.04
CA PRO A 189 3.54 -17.74 -36.92
C PRO A 189 3.54 -17.04 -35.56
N VAL A 190 3.40 -15.72 -35.59
CA VAL A 190 3.28 -14.90 -34.39
C VAL A 190 1.86 -15.03 -33.83
N PRO A 191 1.66 -15.28 -32.52
CA PRO A 191 0.31 -15.34 -31.94
C PRO A 191 -0.46 -14.05 -32.19
N PRO A 192 -1.78 -14.09 -32.45
CA PRO A 192 -2.60 -12.90 -32.45
C PRO A 192 -2.52 -12.19 -31.09
N VAL A 193 -2.84 -10.90 -31.05
CA VAL A 193 -2.81 -10.13 -29.80
C VAL A 193 -4.13 -10.28 -29.07
N ASN A 194 -4.09 -10.36 -27.73
CA ASN A 194 -5.27 -10.33 -26.86
C ASN A 194 -6.20 -11.54 -27.09
N ILE A 195 -5.62 -12.73 -27.23
CA ILE A 195 -6.35 -14.00 -27.46
C ILE A 195 -6.87 -14.64 -26.17
N GLY A 196 -6.36 -14.20 -25.03
CA GLY A 196 -6.86 -14.57 -23.71
C GLY A 196 -7.33 -13.37 -22.90
N LYS A 197 -8.25 -13.62 -21.97
CA LYS A 197 -8.59 -12.70 -20.89
C LYS A 197 -8.41 -13.39 -19.55
N HIS A 198 -8.10 -12.58 -18.55
CA HIS A 198 -7.88 -13.04 -17.19
C HIS A 198 -8.45 -12.02 -16.20
N ILE A 199 -8.72 -12.49 -15.00
CA ILE A 199 -9.08 -11.68 -13.83
C ILE A 199 -8.51 -12.37 -12.60
N LYS A 200 -7.93 -11.59 -11.69
CA LYS A 200 -7.50 -12.08 -10.38
C LYS A 200 -8.65 -11.92 -9.40
N PHE A 201 -9.03 -13.01 -8.76
CA PHE A 201 -10.07 -13.01 -7.74
C PHE A 201 -9.45 -12.79 -6.35
N ASN A 202 -10.31 -12.41 -5.40
CA ASN A 202 -9.93 -12.34 -4.00
C ASN A 202 -9.71 -13.75 -3.43
N TRP A 203 -8.85 -13.86 -2.42
CA TRP A 203 -8.58 -15.09 -1.70
C TRP A 203 -8.52 -14.80 -0.20
N ALA A 204 -9.29 -15.54 0.59
CA ALA A 204 -9.30 -15.38 2.03
C ALA A 204 -7.95 -15.86 2.63
N PRO A 205 -7.23 -15.03 3.39
CA PRO A 205 -5.85 -15.31 3.84
C PRO A 205 -5.73 -16.55 4.76
N GLU A 206 -6.82 -16.91 5.42
CA GLU A 206 -6.96 -18.09 6.29
C GLU A 206 -6.89 -19.40 5.49
N ILE A 207 -7.27 -19.39 4.20
CA ILE A 207 -7.31 -20.60 3.38
C ILE A 207 -5.89 -21.00 2.95
N LYS A 208 -5.50 -22.23 3.32
CA LYS A 208 -4.30 -22.93 2.86
C LYS A 208 -4.66 -24.12 1.98
N CYS A 209 -3.70 -24.57 1.18
CA CYS A 209 -3.88 -25.65 0.22
C CYS A 209 -3.07 -26.87 0.63
N ILE A 210 -3.74 -27.99 0.89
CA ILE A 210 -3.12 -29.29 1.14
C ILE A 210 -3.08 -30.01 -0.21
N ALA A 211 -1.89 -30.19 -0.77
CA ALA A 211 -1.70 -30.95 -2.00
C ALA A 211 -1.24 -32.37 -1.68
N ILE A 212 -2.07 -33.37 -1.96
CA ILE A 212 -1.74 -34.79 -1.88
C ILE A 212 -1.27 -35.24 -3.25
N ILE A 213 -0.02 -35.69 -3.36
CA ILE A 213 0.67 -35.95 -4.62
C ILE A 213 0.97 -37.45 -4.71
N PRO A 214 0.19 -38.22 -5.49
CA PRO A 214 0.42 -39.65 -5.69
C PRO A 214 1.67 -39.95 -6.53
N ASP A 215 2.30 -41.09 -6.27
CA ASP A 215 3.50 -41.54 -6.98
C ASP A 215 3.19 -42.22 -8.32
N PHE A 216 2.40 -41.57 -9.17
CA PHE A 216 2.16 -41.95 -10.55
C PHE A 216 1.76 -40.73 -11.40
N GLU A 217 1.83 -40.87 -12.72
CA GLU A 217 1.56 -39.76 -13.65
C GLU A 217 0.30 -39.99 -14.47
N VAL A 218 -0.38 -38.88 -14.79
CA VAL A 218 -1.48 -38.86 -15.77
C VAL A 218 -1.21 -37.71 -16.73
N SER A 219 -1.05 -38.03 -18.02
CA SER A 219 -0.83 -37.00 -19.03
C SER A 219 -2.11 -36.21 -19.31
N THR A 220 -1.94 -34.91 -19.61
CA THR A 220 -3.06 -34.01 -19.94
C THR A 220 -3.89 -34.54 -21.12
N ALA A 221 -3.23 -35.13 -22.12
CA ALA A 221 -3.91 -35.73 -23.27
C ALA A 221 -4.84 -36.89 -22.86
N LYS A 222 -4.35 -37.80 -22.01
CA LYS A 222 -5.16 -38.93 -21.50
C LYS A 222 -6.30 -38.45 -20.59
N ALA A 223 -6.04 -37.45 -19.76
CA ALA A 223 -7.05 -36.83 -18.90
C ALA A 223 -8.16 -36.10 -19.67
N ARG A 224 -7.88 -35.63 -20.89
CA ARG A 224 -8.87 -35.04 -21.80
C ARG A 224 -9.58 -36.10 -22.64
N SER A 225 -8.91 -37.17 -23.05
CA SER A 225 -9.52 -38.20 -23.91
C SER A 225 -10.66 -38.98 -23.24
N VAL A 226 -10.76 -38.94 -21.91
CA VAL A 226 -11.85 -39.56 -21.15
C VAL A 226 -13.06 -38.66 -20.97
N LEU A 227 -12.97 -37.37 -21.33
CA LEU A 227 -14.09 -36.43 -21.26
C LEU A 227 -15.08 -36.72 -22.40
N PRO A 228 -16.39 -36.59 -22.15
CA PRO A 228 -17.39 -36.84 -23.18
C PRO A 228 -17.39 -35.70 -24.21
N THR A 229 -17.90 -35.99 -25.40
CA THR A 229 -18.12 -34.97 -26.45
C THR A 229 -19.36 -34.11 -26.18
N GLU A 230 -20.26 -34.58 -25.31
CA GLU A 230 -21.50 -33.90 -24.94
C GLU A 230 -21.78 -34.06 -23.45
N TYR A 231 -22.41 -33.05 -22.85
CA TYR A 231 -22.75 -33.02 -21.43
C TYR A 231 -24.26 -32.90 -21.22
N PRO A 232 -24.83 -33.57 -20.21
CA PRO A 232 -26.21 -33.32 -19.83
C PRO A 232 -26.42 -31.86 -19.44
N LYS A 233 -27.50 -31.25 -19.95
CA LYS A 233 -27.88 -29.86 -19.60
C LYS A 233 -27.90 -29.62 -18.08
N ALA A 234 -28.41 -30.59 -17.32
CA ALA A 234 -28.49 -30.50 -15.86
C ALA A 234 -27.10 -30.40 -15.20
N ASP A 235 -26.12 -31.13 -15.72
CA ASP A 235 -24.76 -31.14 -15.16
C ASP A 235 -24.01 -29.85 -15.50
N VAL A 236 -24.17 -29.34 -16.73
CA VAL A 236 -23.61 -28.03 -17.12
C VAL A 236 -24.21 -26.90 -16.26
N ILE A 237 -25.54 -26.87 -16.08
CA ILE A 237 -26.21 -25.87 -15.22
C ILE A 237 -25.70 -25.98 -13.77
N SER A 238 -25.62 -27.21 -13.25
CA SER A 238 -25.10 -27.49 -11.90
C SER A 238 -23.69 -26.94 -11.70
N ASN A 239 -22.85 -27.04 -12.74
CA ASN A 239 -21.48 -26.56 -12.73
C ASN A 239 -21.40 -25.01 -12.81
N LEU A 240 -22.22 -24.40 -13.67
CA LEU A 240 -22.31 -22.94 -13.81
C LEU A 240 -22.79 -22.23 -12.54
N GLN A 241 -23.74 -22.82 -11.81
CA GLN A 241 -24.21 -22.30 -10.53
C GLN A 241 -23.07 -22.26 -9.50
N ARG A 242 -22.29 -23.35 -9.43
CA ARG A 242 -21.22 -23.51 -8.45
C ARG A 242 -20.02 -22.61 -8.75
N ILE A 243 -19.56 -22.56 -9.99
CA ILE A 243 -18.43 -21.70 -10.37
C ILE A 243 -18.73 -20.22 -10.10
N ALA A 244 -19.96 -19.76 -10.35
CA ALA A 244 -20.36 -18.37 -10.13
C ALA A 244 -20.31 -17.96 -8.65
N LEU A 245 -20.62 -18.89 -7.74
CA LEU A 245 -20.56 -18.65 -6.31
C LEU A 245 -19.16 -18.88 -5.74
N LEU A 246 -18.46 -19.91 -6.22
CA LEU A 246 -17.17 -20.34 -5.70
C LEU A 246 -16.11 -19.23 -5.78
N THR A 247 -16.05 -18.49 -6.89
CA THR A 247 -15.06 -17.41 -7.08
C THR A 247 -15.21 -16.29 -6.06
N THR A 248 -16.44 -16.08 -5.55
CA THR A 248 -16.72 -15.08 -4.52
C THR A 248 -16.54 -15.68 -3.13
N ALA A 249 -17.01 -16.90 -2.91
CA ALA A 249 -16.94 -17.60 -1.62
C ALA A 249 -15.49 -17.78 -1.13
N LEU A 250 -14.56 -18.12 -2.04
CA LEU A 250 -13.14 -18.26 -1.73
C LEU A 250 -12.45 -16.93 -1.35
N GLY A 251 -13.09 -15.78 -1.61
CA GLY A 251 -12.60 -14.45 -1.25
C GLY A 251 -13.21 -13.87 0.03
N GLN A 252 -14.15 -14.55 0.68
CA GLN A 252 -14.82 -14.07 1.88
C GLN A 252 -14.06 -14.47 3.15
N SER A 253 -13.89 -13.52 4.07
CA SER A 253 -13.32 -13.73 5.39
C SER A 253 -14.36 -13.36 6.47
N PRO A 254 -14.68 -14.28 7.41
CA PRO A 254 -14.17 -15.65 7.49
C PRO A 254 -14.70 -16.57 6.36
N PRO A 255 -13.94 -17.59 5.94
CA PRO A 255 -14.41 -18.56 4.93
C PRO A 255 -15.65 -19.31 5.39
N ASN A 256 -16.61 -19.55 4.47
CA ASN A 256 -17.79 -20.37 4.74
C ASN A 256 -17.55 -21.82 4.25
N PRO A 257 -17.40 -22.81 5.16
CA PRO A 257 -17.07 -24.19 4.77
C PRO A 257 -18.14 -24.88 3.92
N GLU A 258 -19.42 -24.71 4.25
CA GLU A 258 -20.53 -25.34 3.54
C GLU A 258 -20.62 -24.79 2.10
N LEU A 259 -20.55 -23.45 1.96
CA LEU A 259 -20.62 -22.79 0.66
C LEU A 259 -19.43 -23.15 -0.24
N ILE A 260 -18.22 -23.22 0.32
CA ILE A 260 -17.02 -23.58 -0.44
C ILE A 260 -17.06 -25.07 -0.83
N TYR A 261 -17.43 -25.96 0.09
CA TYR A 261 -17.46 -27.40 -0.17
C TYR A 261 -18.49 -27.75 -1.25
N ASP A 262 -19.69 -27.20 -1.17
CA ASP A 262 -20.72 -27.36 -2.19
C ASP A 262 -20.35 -26.69 -3.51
N GLY A 263 -19.69 -25.53 -3.42
CA GLY A 263 -19.18 -24.78 -4.56
C GLY A 263 -18.05 -25.50 -5.31
N MET A 264 -17.31 -26.38 -4.66
CA MET A 264 -16.22 -27.16 -5.28
C MET A 264 -16.68 -28.45 -5.97
N GLN A 265 -17.97 -28.81 -5.87
CA GLN A 265 -18.49 -30.01 -6.54
C GLN A 265 -18.50 -29.84 -8.06
N ASP A 266 -17.86 -30.77 -8.76
CA ASP A 266 -17.75 -30.76 -10.22
C ASP A 266 -18.55 -31.90 -10.85
N LYS A 267 -19.17 -31.58 -11.99
CA LYS A 267 -19.84 -32.57 -12.84
C LYS A 267 -19.31 -32.62 -14.28
N VAL A 268 -18.31 -31.81 -14.62
CA VAL A 268 -17.85 -31.65 -16.01
C VAL A 268 -16.57 -32.43 -16.30
N HIS A 269 -15.66 -32.60 -15.33
CA HIS A 269 -14.37 -33.25 -15.60
C HIS A 269 -14.00 -34.36 -14.62
N GLN A 270 -14.20 -34.17 -13.32
CA GLN A 270 -13.83 -35.14 -12.27
C GLN A 270 -14.56 -36.48 -12.41
N PRO A 271 -15.89 -36.54 -12.68
CA PRO A 271 -16.61 -37.81 -12.77
C PRO A 271 -16.11 -38.72 -13.90
N TYR A 272 -15.55 -38.13 -14.95
CA TYR A 272 -15.02 -38.84 -16.12
C TYR A 272 -13.56 -39.25 -15.92
N ARG A 273 -12.80 -38.44 -15.16
CA ARG A 273 -11.39 -38.69 -14.83
C ARG A 273 -11.17 -39.77 -13.76
N LYS A 274 -12.21 -40.18 -13.03
CA LYS A 274 -12.12 -41.26 -12.03
C LYS A 274 -11.58 -42.59 -12.59
N THR A 275 -11.71 -42.83 -13.90
CA THR A 275 -11.17 -44.02 -14.55
C THR A 275 -9.63 -44.03 -14.63
N LEU A 276 -9.01 -42.86 -14.46
CA LEU A 276 -7.56 -42.67 -14.54
C LEU A 276 -6.89 -42.64 -13.17
N ILE A 277 -7.66 -42.41 -12.11
CA ILE A 277 -7.17 -42.19 -10.75
C ILE A 277 -7.88 -43.19 -9.83
N PRO A 278 -7.20 -44.27 -9.43
CA PRO A 278 -7.80 -45.30 -8.59
C PRO A 278 -8.33 -44.71 -7.28
N GLY A 279 -9.60 -44.98 -6.97
CA GLY A 279 -10.23 -44.52 -5.73
C GLY A 279 -10.65 -43.05 -5.71
N LEU A 280 -10.61 -42.32 -6.83
CA LEU A 280 -10.88 -40.87 -6.85
C LEU A 280 -12.24 -40.50 -6.24
N THR A 281 -13.30 -41.26 -6.57
CA THR A 281 -14.64 -40.97 -6.05
C THR A 281 -14.69 -41.18 -4.54
N GLU A 282 -14.11 -42.26 -4.06
CA GLU A 282 -14.03 -42.60 -2.64
C GLU A 282 -13.20 -41.57 -1.87
N ILE A 283 -12.10 -41.08 -2.44
CA ILE A 283 -11.23 -40.07 -1.83
C ILE A 283 -11.95 -38.72 -1.72
N LEU A 284 -12.57 -38.25 -2.79
CA LEU A 284 -13.28 -36.95 -2.77
C LEU A 284 -14.50 -36.98 -1.83
N GLN A 285 -15.09 -38.15 -1.60
CA GLN A 285 -16.25 -38.34 -0.71
C GLN A 285 -15.85 -38.74 0.72
N SER A 286 -14.58 -39.02 0.99
CA SER A 286 -14.17 -39.50 2.32
C SER A 286 -14.07 -38.38 3.36
N VAL A 287 -14.08 -37.12 2.91
CA VAL A 287 -13.94 -35.95 3.77
C VAL A 287 -15.03 -34.92 3.45
N THR A 288 -15.58 -34.30 4.50
CA THR A 288 -16.55 -33.21 4.45
C THR A 288 -16.25 -32.21 5.57
N PRO A 289 -16.72 -30.96 5.50
CA PRO A 289 -16.53 -29.99 6.59
C PRO A 289 -17.09 -30.48 7.94
N GLU A 290 -18.15 -31.29 7.92
CA GLU A 290 -18.75 -31.87 9.12
C GLU A 290 -17.90 -33.00 9.73
N SER A 291 -17.30 -33.83 8.88
CA SER A 291 -16.49 -34.97 9.32
C SER A 291 -15.05 -34.59 9.64
N HIS A 292 -14.53 -33.52 9.03
CA HIS A 292 -13.15 -33.06 9.17
C HIS A 292 -13.13 -31.54 9.42
N PRO A 293 -13.19 -31.11 10.69
CA PRO A 293 -13.13 -29.70 11.05
C PRO A 293 -11.91 -29.01 10.42
N GLY A 294 -12.09 -27.78 9.94
CA GLY A 294 -11.05 -27.04 9.24
C GLY A 294 -11.02 -27.24 7.72
N LEU A 295 -11.61 -28.33 7.20
CA LEU A 295 -11.77 -28.54 5.76
C LEU A 295 -12.83 -27.57 5.20
N LEU A 296 -12.48 -26.93 4.08
CA LEU A 296 -13.39 -26.06 3.32
C LEU A 296 -13.83 -26.69 2.00
N GLY A 297 -13.00 -27.50 1.36
CA GLY A 297 -13.34 -28.09 0.08
C GLY A 297 -12.23 -28.99 -0.46
N ILE A 298 -12.56 -29.83 -1.44
CA ILE A 298 -11.63 -30.81 -2.01
C ILE A 298 -11.92 -31.02 -3.50
N CYS A 299 -10.87 -31.07 -4.33
CA CYS A 299 -11.00 -31.32 -5.75
C CYS A 299 -9.76 -32.00 -6.34
N LEU A 300 -9.86 -32.41 -7.59
CA LEU A 300 -8.72 -32.81 -8.40
C LEU A 300 -7.93 -31.58 -8.85
N SER A 301 -6.60 -31.63 -8.78
CA SER A 301 -5.70 -30.57 -9.23
C SER A 301 -5.34 -30.75 -10.71
N GLY A 302 -5.91 -29.91 -11.57
CA GLY A 302 -5.59 -29.88 -12.99
C GLY A 302 -6.01 -31.17 -13.71
N ALA A 303 -5.10 -31.73 -14.50
CA ALA A 303 -5.31 -32.96 -15.28
C ALA A 303 -4.58 -34.17 -14.69
N GLY A 304 -3.78 -33.98 -13.63
CA GLY A 304 -3.00 -35.03 -12.99
C GLY A 304 -3.72 -35.62 -11.77
N PRO A 305 -3.11 -36.63 -11.12
CA PRO A 305 -3.69 -37.34 -9.98
C PRO A 305 -3.64 -36.60 -8.63
N THR A 306 -3.00 -35.43 -8.53
CA THR A 306 -2.93 -34.67 -7.27
C THR A 306 -4.32 -34.27 -6.79
N ILE A 307 -4.58 -34.48 -5.50
CA ILE A 307 -5.79 -34.00 -4.82
C ILE A 307 -5.46 -32.71 -4.08
N LEU A 308 -6.26 -31.68 -4.29
CA LEU A 308 -6.14 -30.40 -3.60
C LEU A 308 -7.28 -30.27 -2.60
N ALA A 309 -6.95 -30.18 -1.31
CA ALA A 309 -7.89 -29.82 -0.26
C ALA A 309 -7.63 -28.40 0.24
N LEU A 310 -8.68 -27.61 0.40
CA LEU A 310 -8.65 -26.28 0.98
C LEU A 310 -9.05 -26.37 2.45
N ALA A 311 -8.27 -25.74 3.33
CA ALA A 311 -8.52 -25.79 4.76
C ALA A 311 -8.03 -24.54 5.51
N THR A 312 -8.57 -24.27 6.70
CA THR A 312 -8.11 -23.21 7.61
C THR A 312 -7.18 -23.73 8.70
N ASP A 313 -7.34 -25.00 9.09
CA ASP A 313 -6.58 -25.68 10.14
C ASP A 313 -6.63 -27.21 9.94
N ASN A 314 -6.13 -27.97 10.91
CA ASN A 314 -6.10 -29.44 10.90
C ASN A 314 -5.41 -30.08 9.68
N PHE A 315 -4.46 -29.36 9.07
CA PHE A 315 -3.83 -29.73 7.80
C PHE A 315 -3.26 -31.15 7.77
N SER A 316 -2.46 -31.52 8.79
CA SER A 316 -1.82 -32.84 8.84
C SER A 316 -2.85 -33.96 8.98
N SER A 317 -3.87 -33.78 9.83
CA SER A 317 -4.93 -34.77 10.04
C SER A 317 -5.72 -35.03 8.76
N ILE A 318 -6.11 -33.96 8.04
CA ILE A 318 -6.78 -34.05 6.74
C ILE A 318 -5.87 -34.76 5.73
N ALA A 319 -4.58 -34.39 5.67
CA ALA A 319 -3.64 -34.99 4.74
C ALA A 319 -3.42 -36.49 5.00
N GLU A 320 -3.21 -36.88 6.25
CA GLU A 320 -3.03 -38.28 6.68
C GLU A 320 -4.25 -39.14 6.36
N HIS A 321 -5.46 -38.60 6.52
CA HIS A 321 -6.69 -39.28 6.11
C HIS A 321 -6.68 -39.56 4.60
N LEU A 322 -6.41 -38.53 3.77
CA LEU A 322 -6.42 -38.67 2.32
C LEU A 322 -5.32 -39.63 1.81
N ILE A 323 -4.14 -39.61 2.41
CA ILE A 323 -3.06 -40.57 2.13
C ILE A 323 -3.49 -42.00 2.47
N THR A 324 -4.22 -42.19 3.57
CA THR A 324 -4.76 -43.51 3.96
C THR A 324 -5.75 -44.04 2.93
N GLN A 325 -6.56 -43.18 2.31
CA GLN A 325 -7.46 -43.59 1.23
C GLN A 325 -6.69 -44.06 -0.01
N PHE A 326 -5.64 -43.33 -0.42
CA PHE A 326 -4.77 -43.78 -1.52
C PHE A 326 -4.05 -45.11 -1.21
N SER A 327 -3.64 -45.30 0.05
CA SER A 327 -2.98 -46.54 0.49
C SER A 327 -3.86 -47.77 0.33
N LYS A 328 -5.20 -47.64 0.40
CA LYS A 328 -6.13 -48.74 0.13
C LYS A 328 -6.05 -49.24 -1.32
N ALA A 329 -5.64 -48.37 -2.24
CA ALA A 329 -5.36 -48.71 -3.63
C ALA A 329 -3.87 -49.06 -3.88
N SER A 330 -3.07 -49.25 -2.81
CA SER A 330 -1.62 -49.49 -2.88
C SER A 330 -0.84 -48.37 -3.57
N ILE A 331 -1.31 -47.12 -3.43
CA ILE A 331 -0.65 -45.93 -4.00
C ILE A 331 0.04 -45.17 -2.87
N THR A 332 1.33 -44.91 -3.04
CA THR A 332 2.12 -44.05 -2.15
C THR A 332 1.92 -42.59 -2.53
N CYS A 333 1.84 -41.71 -1.53
CA CYS A 333 1.66 -40.28 -1.72
C CYS A 333 2.61 -39.49 -0.84
N GLU A 334 3.08 -38.34 -1.35
CA GLU A 334 3.60 -37.26 -0.52
C GLU A 334 2.51 -36.19 -0.33
N TRP A 335 2.64 -35.33 0.67
CA TRP A 335 1.80 -34.14 0.76
C TRP A 335 2.60 -32.88 1.04
N LYS A 336 2.05 -31.74 0.60
CA LYS A 336 2.63 -30.41 0.84
C LYS A 336 1.54 -29.45 1.31
N LEU A 337 1.86 -28.63 2.30
CA LEU A 337 1.06 -27.46 2.65
C LEU A 337 1.55 -26.27 1.83
N LEU A 338 0.66 -25.72 1.01
CA LEU A 338 0.96 -24.68 0.03
C LEU A 338 0.09 -23.44 0.29
N THR A 339 0.65 -22.29 -0.05
CA THR A 339 -0.06 -20.99 -0.04
C THR A 339 -0.16 -20.42 -1.45
N PRO A 340 -1.14 -19.55 -1.72
CA PRO A 340 -1.17 -18.83 -2.98
C PRO A 340 0.13 -18.05 -3.22
N ALA A 341 0.72 -18.20 -4.41
CA ALA A 341 1.88 -17.43 -4.85
C ALA A 341 1.39 -16.18 -5.59
N TYR A 342 1.36 -15.03 -4.92
CA TYR A 342 0.70 -13.83 -5.45
C TYR A 342 1.46 -13.10 -6.56
N ASP A 343 2.78 -13.22 -6.61
CA ASP A 343 3.64 -12.48 -7.55
C ASP A 343 3.58 -13.04 -8.99
N GLY A 344 3.12 -14.29 -9.13
CA GLY A 344 3.18 -15.02 -10.40
C GLY A 344 4.63 -15.19 -10.83
N ALA A 345 4.87 -15.17 -12.15
CA ALA A 345 6.21 -15.33 -12.69
C ALA A 345 7.03 -14.03 -12.59
N THR A 346 8.30 -14.15 -12.21
CA THR A 346 9.22 -13.04 -11.91
C THR A 346 10.63 -13.25 -12.49
N VAL A 347 11.38 -12.16 -12.68
CA VAL A 347 12.79 -12.16 -13.14
C VAL A 347 13.65 -11.36 -12.15
N THR A 348 14.87 -11.80 -11.86
CA THR A 348 15.83 -11.11 -10.99
C THR A 348 17.22 -11.11 -11.64
N HIS A 349 17.86 -9.95 -11.79
CA HIS A 349 19.19 -9.85 -12.43
C HIS A 349 20.33 -9.82 -11.39
N SER A 350 21.43 -10.51 -11.66
CA SER A 350 22.66 -10.55 -10.85
C SER A 350 23.79 -9.78 -11.52
N SER A 351 24.33 -8.78 -10.82
CA SER A 351 25.48 -7.94 -11.24
C SER A 351 26.82 -8.49 -10.69
N PRO A 352 27.95 -8.39 -11.41
CA PRO A 352 29.27 -8.76 -10.88
C PRO A 352 29.73 -7.71 -9.85
N GLN A 353 30.11 -8.16 -8.66
CA GLN A 353 30.52 -7.31 -7.55
C GLN A 353 31.85 -6.59 -7.85
N SER A 354 31.79 -5.26 -8.04
CA SER A 354 32.64 -4.38 -7.23
C SER A 354 32.05 -4.38 -5.81
N THR A 355 32.86 -4.22 -4.77
CA THR A 355 32.41 -4.23 -3.37
C THR A 355 31.33 -3.16 -3.09
N THR A 356 30.06 -3.49 -3.29
CA THR A 356 28.83 -2.98 -2.64
C THR A 356 27.60 -3.75 -3.18
N GLN A 357 26.84 -4.37 -2.27
CA GLN A 357 25.46 -4.94 -2.28
C GLN A 357 24.67 -5.31 -3.58
N PRO A 358 23.83 -6.37 -3.54
CA PRO A 358 22.97 -6.79 -4.66
C PRO A 358 21.86 -5.76 -4.97
N GLY A 359 21.45 -5.66 -6.24
CA GLY A 359 20.41 -4.72 -6.71
C GLY A 359 19.01 -5.10 -6.22
N LEU A 360 18.40 -4.19 -5.46
CA LEU A 360 17.05 -4.26 -4.88
C LEU A 360 15.97 -4.01 -5.94
N THR A 361 14.84 -4.74 -5.90
CA THR A 361 13.61 -4.28 -6.56
C THR A 361 12.93 -3.21 -5.70
N TYR A 362 12.14 -2.32 -6.29
CA TYR A 362 11.38 -1.30 -5.54
C TYR A 362 10.40 -1.95 -4.53
N ALA A 363 9.81 -3.10 -4.89
CA ALA A 363 8.99 -3.90 -3.98
C ALA A 363 9.81 -4.62 -2.88
N GLN A 364 11.04 -5.07 -3.17
CA GLN A 364 11.99 -5.55 -2.15
C GLN A 364 12.58 -4.42 -1.30
N SER A 365 12.38 -3.17 -1.72
CA SER A 365 12.60 -1.97 -0.92
C SER A 365 11.37 -1.62 -0.07
N GLY A 366 10.39 -2.53 0.04
CA GLY A 366 9.20 -2.39 0.89
C GLY A 366 8.03 -1.62 0.28
N VAL A 367 8.06 -1.25 -1.01
CA VAL A 367 7.05 -0.38 -1.63
C VAL A 367 6.02 -1.16 -2.46
N SER A 368 4.72 -1.02 -2.14
CA SER A 368 3.60 -1.73 -2.77
C SER A 368 2.72 -0.81 -3.63
N ILE A 369 2.77 -0.99 -4.95
CA ILE A 369 1.95 -0.22 -5.91
C ILE A 369 0.44 -0.48 -5.70
N ASP A 370 0.05 -1.71 -5.34
CA ASP A 370 -1.35 -2.08 -5.12
C ASP A 370 -1.92 -1.44 -3.85
N SER A 371 -1.12 -1.38 -2.77
CA SER A 371 -1.49 -0.67 -1.54
C SER A 371 -1.65 0.83 -1.81
N GLY A 372 -0.76 1.41 -2.63
CA GLY A 372 -0.87 2.80 -3.09
C GLY A 372 -2.17 3.06 -3.86
N ASN A 373 -2.56 2.18 -4.79
CA ASN A 373 -3.80 2.31 -5.54
C ASN A 373 -5.06 2.23 -4.66
N LEU A 374 -5.10 1.28 -3.72
CA LEU A 374 -6.20 1.14 -2.75
C LEU A 374 -6.30 2.38 -1.85
N PHE A 375 -5.17 2.85 -1.35
CA PHE A 375 -5.09 4.06 -0.53
C PHE A 375 -5.64 5.28 -1.27
N VAL A 376 -5.20 5.52 -2.52
CA VAL A 376 -5.71 6.61 -3.36
C VAL A 376 -7.23 6.51 -3.54
N GLN A 377 -7.80 5.31 -3.74
CA GLN A 377 -9.25 5.15 -3.85
C GLN A 377 -10.00 5.53 -2.56
N LYS A 378 -9.48 5.17 -1.39
CA LYS A 378 -10.07 5.50 -0.09
C LYS A 378 -10.06 7.00 0.21
N ILE A 379 -8.97 7.70 -0.12
CA ILE A 379 -8.84 9.12 0.26
C ILE A 379 -9.51 10.08 -0.74
N LYS A 380 -9.76 9.67 -1.99
CA LYS A 380 -10.47 10.48 -3.00
C LYS A 380 -11.70 11.26 -2.48
N PRO A 381 -12.67 10.64 -1.78
CA PRO A 381 -13.81 11.37 -1.23
C PRO A 381 -13.43 12.38 -0.15
N LEU A 382 -12.45 12.05 0.70
CA LEU A 382 -11.95 12.94 1.75
C LEU A 382 -11.31 14.18 1.14
N VAL A 383 -10.43 14.01 0.15
CA VAL A 383 -9.76 15.12 -0.54
C VAL A 383 -10.79 15.99 -1.27
N LYS A 384 -11.71 15.38 -2.02
CA LYS A 384 -12.76 16.10 -2.76
C LYS A 384 -13.66 16.97 -1.86
N SER A 385 -13.86 16.58 -0.60
CA SER A 385 -14.65 17.36 0.35
C SER A 385 -13.98 18.67 0.79
N THR A 386 -12.71 18.89 0.47
CA THR A 386 -11.95 20.13 0.76
C THR A 386 -12.00 21.15 -0.38
N ARG A 387 -12.65 20.82 -1.51
CA ARG A 387 -12.72 21.69 -2.69
C ARG A 387 -13.17 23.11 -2.34
N ARG A 388 -12.59 24.09 -3.03
CA ARG A 388 -12.96 25.51 -2.93
C ARG A 388 -12.89 26.18 -4.30
N PRO A 389 -13.45 27.39 -4.47
CA PRO A 389 -13.24 28.17 -5.70
C PRO A 389 -11.74 28.29 -6.03
N GLY A 390 -11.38 27.94 -7.26
CA GLY A 390 -9.99 27.92 -7.74
C GLY A 390 -9.21 26.64 -7.45
N ALA A 391 -9.73 25.69 -6.67
CA ALA A 391 -9.05 24.42 -6.40
C ALA A 391 -10.06 23.25 -6.26
N ASP A 392 -10.09 22.39 -7.27
CA ASP A 392 -11.08 21.30 -7.38
C ASP A 392 -10.82 20.11 -6.43
N ALA A 393 -9.64 20.08 -5.79
CA ALA A 393 -9.21 19.00 -4.89
C ALA A 393 -9.35 17.61 -5.55
N SER A 394 -8.88 17.49 -6.80
CA SER A 394 -8.85 16.25 -7.56
C SER A 394 -7.45 15.62 -7.49
N ILE A 395 -7.40 14.32 -7.18
CA ILE A 395 -6.15 13.57 -7.01
C ILE A 395 -6.03 12.42 -8.03
N GLY A 396 -4.79 12.05 -8.35
CA GLY A 396 -4.44 11.04 -9.36
C GLY A 396 -3.84 11.63 -10.66
N GLY A 397 -3.66 12.95 -10.73
CA GLY A 397 -2.87 13.62 -11.77
C GLY A 397 -1.46 13.98 -11.28
N PHE A 398 -0.66 14.63 -12.14
CA PHE A 398 0.74 15.00 -11.85
C PHE A 398 0.92 16.11 -10.80
N GLY A 399 -0.13 16.85 -10.46
CA GLY A 399 -0.06 17.93 -9.49
C GLY A 399 -1.42 18.59 -9.26
N GLY A 400 -1.54 19.24 -8.10
CA GLY A 400 -2.69 20.05 -7.72
C GLY A 400 -2.63 21.45 -8.34
N ALA A 401 -3.73 21.91 -8.93
CA ALA A 401 -3.83 23.25 -9.52
C ALA A 401 -4.58 24.22 -8.59
N LEU A 402 -4.11 25.46 -8.55
CA LEU A 402 -4.76 26.59 -7.88
C LEU A 402 -4.93 27.74 -8.89
N ASP A 403 -6.16 28.00 -9.31
CA ASP A 403 -6.53 29.14 -10.14
C ASP A 403 -6.88 30.33 -9.24
N LEU A 404 -5.96 31.29 -9.16
CA LEU A 404 -6.13 32.50 -8.36
C LEU A 404 -7.28 33.38 -8.86
N ARG A 405 -7.56 33.38 -10.15
CA ARG A 405 -8.65 34.19 -10.71
C ARG A 405 -9.99 33.61 -10.28
N ALA A 406 -10.16 32.30 -10.41
CA ALA A 406 -11.35 31.59 -9.94
C ALA A 406 -11.48 31.58 -8.41
N ALA A 407 -10.38 31.72 -7.67
CA ALA A 407 -10.37 31.93 -6.22
C ALA A 407 -10.77 33.35 -5.79
N GLY A 408 -11.03 34.26 -6.73
CA GLY A 408 -11.56 35.60 -6.46
C GLY A 408 -10.54 36.74 -6.46
N TYR A 409 -9.28 36.49 -6.84
CA TYR A 409 -8.27 37.53 -6.83
C TYR A 409 -8.32 38.39 -8.10
N GLU A 410 -8.79 39.64 -7.95
CA GLU A 410 -8.53 40.86 -8.77
C GLU A 410 -7.32 40.85 -9.69
N HIS A 411 -6.22 40.90 -8.98
CA HIS A 411 -4.89 41.25 -9.42
C HIS A 411 -3.93 40.26 -8.77
N SER A 412 -2.66 40.29 -9.16
CA SER A 412 -1.64 39.41 -8.60
C SER A 412 -1.52 39.58 -7.07
N PRO A 413 -1.91 38.59 -6.27
CA PRO A 413 -1.72 38.64 -4.82
C PRO A 413 -0.26 38.31 -4.46
N ILE A 414 0.11 38.53 -3.20
CA ILE A 414 1.35 37.99 -2.64
C ILE A 414 1.04 36.59 -2.14
N LEU A 415 1.84 35.60 -2.55
CA LEU A 415 1.73 34.23 -2.06
C LEU A 415 2.64 34.03 -0.85
N VAL A 416 2.12 33.37 0.17
CA VAL A 416 2.85 33.02 1.40
C VAL A 416 2.79 31.50 1.54
N GLN A 417 3.92 30.88 1.85
CA GLN A 417 4.02 29.43 1.98
C GLN A 417 4.63 29.06 3.32
N ALA A 418 4.12 27.98 3.91
CA ALA A 418 4.62 27.40 5.15
C ALA A 418 4.76 25.89 4.95
N ILE A 419 5.81 25.32 5.54
CA ILE A 419 6.07 23.88 5.58
C ILE A 419 6.42 23.49 7.01
N ASP A 420 5.72 22.49 7.54
CA ASP A 420 5.92 22.00 8.91
C ASP A 420 5.42 20.56 9.05
N GLY A 421 5.91 19.86 10.07
CA GLY A 421 5.50 18.51 10.45
C GLY A 421 4.73 18.46 11.77
N ILE A 422 4.31 17.26 12.16
CA ILE A 422 3.61 17.03 13.45
C ILE A 422 4.62 16.98 14.60
N GLY A 423 5.78 16.37 14.36
CA GLY A 423 6.81 16.15 15.37
C GLY A 423 6.49 15.01 16.35
N THR A 424 7.12 15.04 17.52
CA THR A 424 7.15 13.90 18.45
C THR A 424 5.81 13.50 19.10
N LYS A 425 4.73 14.25 18.83
CA LYS A 425 3.34 13.85 19.16
C LYS A 425 2.93 12.55 18.46
N LEU A 426 3.52 12.26 17.30
CA LEU A 426 3.33 11.00 16.57
C LEU A 426 3.61 9.75 17.41
N LYS A 427 4.58 9.80 18.32
CA LYS A 427 4.89 8.67 19.21
C LYS A 427 3.73 8.31 20.14
N LEU A 428 2.93 9.29 20.56
CA LEU A 428 1.72 9.05 21.32
C LEU A 428 0.58 8.53 20.42
N ALA A 429 0.47 9.06 19.21
CA ALA A 429 -0.49 8.57 18.22
C ALA A 429 -0.26 7.07 17.89
N PHE A 430 1.00 6.64 17.73
CA PHE A 430 1.35 5.23 17.55
C PHE A 430 0.97 4.39 18.76
N ALA A 431 1.30 4.86 19.97
CA ALA A 431 0.99 4.12 21.21
C ALA A 431 -0.51 3.91 21.44
N LEU A 432 -1.35 4.79 20.88
CA LEU A 432 -2.81 4.74 21.02
C LEU A 432 -3.55 4.27 19.77
N HIS A 433 -2.84 4.01 18.67
CA HIS A 433 -3.41 3.71 17.35
C HIS A 433 -4.51 4.72 16.94
N SER A 434 -4.22 6.03 17.08
CA SER A 434 -5.17 7.10 16.75
C SER A 434 -4.48 8.20 15.96
N TYR A 435 -4.89 8.38 14.71
CA TYR A 435 -4.14 9.18 13.72
C TYR A 435 -4.93 10.39 13.19
N HIS A 436 -6.26 10.41 13.35
CA HIS A 436 -7.08 11.53 12.88
C HIS A 436 -6.60 12.87 13.44
N ASN A 437 -6.48 13.01 14.76
CA ASN A 437 -6.19 14.31 15.38
C ASN A 437 -4.81 14.85 14.99
N VAL A 438 -3.82 13.97 14.79
CA VAL A 438 -2.50 14.39 14.32
C VAL A 438 -2.49 14.80 12.85
N GLY A 439 -3.47 14.36 12.06
CA GLY A 439 -3.72 14.94 10.72
C GLY A 439 -4.24 16.38 10.80
N ILE A 440 -5.05 16.72 11.79
CA ILE A 440 -5.47 18.10 12.05
C ILE A 440 -4.28 18.93 12.55
N ASP A 441 -3.45 18.37 13.44
CA ASP A 441 -2.22 19.02 13.92
C ASP A 441 -1.31 19.42 12.74
N LEU A 442 -1.10 18.51 11.77
CA LEU A 442 -0.29 18.76 10.58
C LEU A 442 -0.75 20.01 9.80
N VAL A 443 -2.06 20.16 9.61
CA VAL A 443 -2.61 21.34 8.94
C VAL A 443 -2.47 22.58 9.81
N ALA A 444 -2.83 22.47 11.09
CA ALA A 444 -2.85 23.58 12.03
C ALA A 444 -1.48 24.26 12.17
N MET A 445 -0.40 23.48 12.23
CA MET A 445 0.98 23.99 12.32
C MET A 445 1.32 24.91 11.14
N ASN A 446 0.91 24.52 9.93
CA ASN A 446 1.20 25.26 8.71
C ASN A 446 0.27 26.47 8.50
N VAL A 447 -1.03 26.29 8.65
CA VAL A 447 -2.01 27.35 8.33
C VAL A 447 -2.03 28.48 9.36
N ASN A 448 -1.71 28.17 10.63
CA ASN A 448 -1.54 29.20 11.65
C ASN A 448 -0.30 30.06 11.36
N ASP A 449 0.75 29.51 10.75
CA ASP A 449 1.95 30.24 10.32
C ASP A 449 1.72 31.09 9.05
N LEU A 450 0.70 30.76 8.24
CA LEU A 450 0.27 31.64 7.15
C LEU A 450 -0.50 32.85 7.67
N ILE A 451 -1.47 32.63 8.56
CA ILE A 451 -2.36 33.70 9.00
C ILE A 451 -1.64 34.75 9.84
N VAL A 452 -0.53 34.42 10.51
CA VAL A 452 0.27 35.44 11.23
C VAL A 452 0.86 36.52 10.32
N GLN A 453 1.03 36.23 9.02
CA GLN A 453 1.42 37.21 7.99
C GLN A 453 0.22 37.90 7.33
N GLY A 454 -1.00 37.54 7.73
CA GLY A 454 -2.26 38.02 7.14
C GLY A 454 -2.72 37.25 5.90
N ALA A 455 -2.07 36.12 5.57
CA ALA A 455 -2.43 35.34 4.39
C ALA A 455 -3.64 34.43 4.64
N GLU A 456 -4.61 34.43 3.70
CA GLU A 456 -5.68 33.44 3.68
C GLU A 456 -5.16 32.12 3.10
N PRO A 457 -5.25 30.98 3.82
CA PRO A 457 -4.87 29.68 3.27
C PRO A 457 -5.74 29.29 2.07
N LEU A 458 -5.11 28.92 0.95
CA LEU A 458 -5.77 28.53 -0.29
C LEU A 458 -5.64 27.04 -0.58
N SER A 459 -4.43 26.50 -0.47
CA SER A 459 -4.15 25.09 -0.77
C SER A 459 -3.22 24.45 0.26
N PHE A 460 -3.30 23.14 0.35
CA PHE A 460 -2.48 22.29 1.21
C PHE A 460 -1.96 21.10 0.40
N LEU A 461 -0.71 20.71 0.64
CA LEU A 461 -0.13 19.45 0.20
C LEU A 461 0.43 18.69 1.38
N ASP A 462 0.33 17.36 1.37
CA ASP A 462 0.92 16.50 2.39
C ASP A 462 1.97 15.55 1.81
N TYR A 463 2.96 15.21 2.62
CA TYR A 463 3.95 14.19 2.35
C TYR A 463 3.92 13.20 3.50
N TYR A 464 3.56 11.96 3.20
CA TYR A 464 3.47 10.86 4.16
C TYR A 464 4.60 9.87 3.91
N ALA A 465 5.40 9.58 4.93
CA ALA A 465 6.55 8.69 4.82
C ALA A 465 6.51 7.61 5.90
N THR A 466 6.54 6.34 5.52
CA THR A 466 6.40 5.21 6.45
C THR A 466 7.38 4.11 6.09
N GLY A 467 7.59 3.14 6.99
CA GLY A 467 8.39 1.95 6.66
C GLY A 467 7.66 1.04 5.66
N ARG A 468 6.37 0.84 5.90
CA ARG A 468 5.45 0.07 5.06
C ARG A 468 4.06 0.68 5.16
N LEU A 469 3.38 0.84 4.04
CA LEU A 469 2.07 1.48 3.99
C LEU A 469 1.00 0.61 4.63
N ASP A 470 0.52 1.05 5.79
CA ASP A 470 -0.77 0.66 6.35
C ASP A 470 -1.84 1.63 5.82
N VAL A 471 -2.72 1.08 4.99
CA VAL A 471 -3.75 1.85 4.28
C VAL A 471 -4.77 2.47 5.23
N GLU A 472 -5.12 1.81 6.34
CA GLU A 472 -6.11 2.34 7.28
C GLU A 472 -5.51 3.45 8.14
N GLN A 473 -4.28 3.24 8.63
CA GLN A 473 -3.53 4.27 9.36
C GLN A 473 -3.34 5.53 8.51
N ALA A 474 -2.89 5.39 7.27
CA ALA A 474 -2.69 6.52 6.37
C ALA A 474 -4.02 7.19 6.00
N ALA A 475 -5.09 6.43 5.77
CA ALA A 475 -6.41 7.00 5.45
C ALA A 475 -7.01 7.77 6.63
N GLU A 476 -6.82 7.30 7.86
CA GLU A 476 -7.26 8.02 9.07
C GLU A 476 -6.50 9.35 9.24
N LEU A 477 -5.19 9.35 9.01
CA LEU A 477 -4.40 10.60 9.01
C LEU A 477 -4.93 11.58 7.95
N VAL A 478 -5.13 11.13 6.70
CA VAL A 478 -5.64 11.98 5.61
C VAL A 478 -7.05 12.48 5.89
N ALA A 479 -7.89 11.71 6.59
CA ALA A 479 -9.19 12.19 7.05
C ALA A 479 -9.05 13.41 7.97
N GLY A 480 -8.11 13.34 8.92
CA GLY A 480 -7.76 14.46 9.79
C GLY A 480 -7.17 15.66 9.04
N VAL A 481 -6.28 15.43 8.07
CA VAL A 481 -5.75 16.49 7.21
C VAL A 481 -6.89 17.18 6.44
N ALA A 482 -7.82 16.40 5.90
CA ALA A 482 -8.96 16.94 5.19
C ALA A 482 -9.88 17.76 6.14
N ASP A 483 -10.08 17.31 7.38
CA ASP A 483 -10.81 18.07 8.41
C ASP A 483 -10.11 19.38 8.78
N GLY A 484 -8.79 19.37 8.95
CA GLY A 484 -7.99 20.58 9.15
C GLY A 484 -8.10 21.55 7.97
N CYS A 485 -8.05 21.05 6.74
CA CYS A 485 -8.22 21.86 5.53
C CYS A 485 -9.59 22.54 5.48
N ARG A 486 -10.66 21.80 5.79
CA ARG A 486 -12.03 22.35 5.90
C ARG A 486 -12.10 23.43 6.96
N GLN A 487 -11.55 23.22 8.15
CA GLN A 487 -11.51 24.22 9.23
C GLN A 487 -10.74 25.48 8.82
N SER A 488 -9.75 25.35 7.94
CA SER A 488 -8.88 26.43 7.47
C SER A 488 -9.36 27.12 6.19
N ASN A 489 -10.43 26.61 5.56
CA ASN A 489 -10.90 27.02 4.23
C ASN A 489 -9.86 26.82 3.10
N CYS A 490 -8.95 25.86 3.21
CA CYS A 490 -8.05 25.50 2.11
C CYS A 490 -8.43 24.15 1.48
N ALA A 491 -8.00 23.94 0.23
CA ALA A 491 -8.15 22.66 -0.45
C ALA A 491 -6.90 21.80 -0.27
N LEU A 492 -7.08 20.52 0.01
CA LEU A 492 -6.02 19.52 -0.12
C LEU A 492 -5.88 19.21 -1.62
N VAL A 493 -4.83 19.73 -2.26
CA VAL A 493 -4.69 19.72 -3.73
C VAL A 493 -3.82 18.57 -4.23
N GLY A 494 -3.07 17.92 -3.36
CA GLY A 494 -2.25 16.77 -3.69
C GLY A 494 -1.42 16.34 -2.50
N GLY A 495 -0.71 15.23 -2.66
CA GLY A 495 0.21 14.73 -1.66
C GLY A 495 1.03 13.58 -2.23
N GLU A 496 2.00 13.12 -1.45
CA GLU A 496 2.91 12.04 -1.84
C GLU A 496 3.03 11.01 -0.71
N THR A 497 3.21 9.74 -1.08
CA THR A 497 3.30 8.62 -0.15
C THR A 497 4.57 7.83 -0.42
N ALA A 498 5.51 7.86 0.52
CA ALA A 498 6.80 7.19 0.42
C ALA A 498 6.90 6.02 1.40
N GLU A 499 7.21 4.82 0.88
CA GLU A 499 7.57 3.67 1.69
C GLU A 499 9.11 3.53 1.73
N MET A 500 9.67 3.60 2.94
CA MET A 500 11.10 3.64 3.24
C MET A 500 11.42 2.75 4.46
N PRO A 501 11.36 1.41 4.33
CA PRO A 501 11.47 0.45 5.44
C PRO A 501 12.83 0.45 6.15
N SER A 502 13.87 0.96 5.49
CA SER A 502 15.19 1.11 6.11
C SER A 502 15.32 2.36 6.97
N LEU A 503 14.40 3.32 6.84
CA LEU A 503 14.43 4.60 7.55
C LEU A 503 13.44 4.64 8.71
N TYR A 504 12.23 4.10 8.51
CA TYR A 504 11.18 4.09 9.52
C TYR A 504 10.96 2.70 10.09
N SER A 505 10.78 2.65 11.41
CA SER A 505 10.36 1.45 12.13
C SER A 505 8.98 0.99 11.66
N GLU A 506 8.69 -0.30 11.79
CA GLU A 506 7.38 -0.86 11.48
C GLU A 506 6.26 -0.18 12.28
N GLY A 507 5.18 0.21 11.60
CA GLY A 507 4.03 0.90 12.20
C GLY A 507 4.23 2.40 12.48
N GLU A 508 5.44 2.92 12.27
CA GLU A 508 5.74 4.34 12.44
C GLU A 508 5.80 5.07 11.09
N PHE A 509 5.33 6.31 11.08
CA PHE A 509 5.44 7.21 9.94
C PHE A 509 5.91 8.60 10.38
N ASP A 510 6.33 9.41 9.43
CA ASP A 510 6.43 10.86 9.55
C ASP A 510 5.54 11.51 8.50
N ALA A 511 5.09 12.73 8.79
CA ALA A 511 4.26 13.48 7.88
C ALA A 511 4.65 14.96 7.89
N ALA A 512 4.82 15.52 6.69
CA ALA A 512 5.05 16.94 6.46
C ALA A 512 3.88 17.53 5.67
N GLY A 513 3.54 18.78 5.96
CA GLY A 513 2.48 19.52 5.31
C GLY A 513 3.06 20.78 4.71
N CYS A 514 2.49 21.23 3.59
CA CYS A 514 2.85 22.47 2.93
C CYS A 514 1.58 23.24 2.61
N ALA A 515 1.39 24.39 3.26
CA ALA A 515 0.27 25.28 2.99
C ALA A 515 0.71 26.44 2.10
N THR A 516 -0.16 26.84 1.16
CA THR A 516 -0.01 28.08 0.38
C THR A 516 -1.21 28.96 0.64
N GLY A 517 -0.96 30.20 1.05
CA GLY A 517 -1.95 31.24 1.24
C GLY A 517 -1.67 32.47 0.40
N ALA A 518 -2.61 33.40 0.38
CA ALA A 518 -2.49 34.62 -0.39
C ALA A 518 -2.95 35.86 0.37
N ILE A 519 -2.24 36.96 0.14
CA ILE A 519 -2.56 38.29 0.62
C ILE A 519 -3.00 39.12 -0.59
N PRO A 520 -4.25 39.64 -0.61
CA PRO A 520 -4.72 40.48 -1.70
C PRO A 520 -3.79 41.67 -1.97
N GLN A 521 -3.65 42.06 -3.24
CA GLN A 521 -2.85 43.23 -3.59
C GLN A 521 -3.34 44.48 -2.82
N GLY A 522 -2.40 45.24 -2.27
CA GLY A 522 -2.69 46.48 -1.53
C GLY A 522 -3.02 46.27 -0.05
N LYS A 523 -3.13 45.03 0.43
CA LYS A 523 -3.17 44.73 1.87
C LYS A 523 -1.78 44.69 2.48
N THR A 524 -1.68 45.11 3.74
CA THR A 524 -0.43 45.07 4.51
C THR A 524 -0.03 43.63 4.82
N VAL A 525 1.22 43.29 4.55
CA VAL A 525 1.82 42.02 5.01
C VAL A 525 2.21 42.20 6.47
N LEU A 526 1.75 41.30 7.34
CA LEU A 526 2.07 41.34 8.77
C LEU A 526 3.38 40.57 9.05
N PRO A 527 4.11 40.93 10.12
CA PRO A 527 3.87 42.04 11.04
C PRO A 527 4.14 43.42 10.42
N ASP A 528 3.25 44.38 10.68
CA ASP A 528 3.47 45.80 10.37
C ASP A 528 4.30 46.47 11.46
N THR A 529 5.60 46.16 11.44
CA THR A 529 6.57 46.65 12.43
C THR A 529 6.70 48.17 12.46
N ALA A 530 6.33 48.88 11.39
CA ALA A 530 6.36 50.33 11.33
C ALA A 530 5.18 50.97 12.10
N ALA A 531 4.04 50.28 12.18
CA ALA A 531 2.87 50.73 12.92
C ALA A 531 2.92 50.40 14.43
N MET A 532 3.82 49.50 14.84
CA MET A 532 3.96 49.09 16.25
C MET A 532 4.64 50.16 17.09
N LYS A 533 4.13 50.37 18.31
CA LYS A 533 4.69 51.31 19.28
C LYS A 533 4.54 50.80 20.71
N ALA A 534 5.37 51.31 21.62
CA ALA A 534 5.17 51.10 23.04
C ALA A 534 3.75 51.58 23.46
N GLY A 535 3.08 50.78 24.28
CA GLY A 535 1.69 50.98 24.68
C GLY A 535 0.66 50.27 23.81
N ASP A 536 1.07 49.65 22.69
CA ASP A 536 0.19 48.68 22.01
C ASP A 536 -0.07 47.47 22.94
N VAL A 537 -1.26 46.89 22.83
CA VAL A 537 -1.75 45.84 23.74
C VAL A 537 -1.52 44.46 23.12
N LEU A 538 -1.11 43.52 23.96
CA LEU A 538 -0.96 42.11 23.59
C LEU A 538 -2.23 41.35 23.97
N LEU A 539 -2.89 40.77 22.97
CA LEU A 539 -4.04 39.87 23.16
C LEU A 539 -3.61 38.42 22.94
N GLY A 540 -3.95 37.53 23.86
CA GLY A 540 -3.69 36.10 23.75
C GLY A 540 -4.96 35.30 23.45
N LEU A 541 -4.88 34.34 22.52
CA LEU A 541 -5.97 33.39 22.24
C LEU A 541 -5.70 32.06 22.92
N ALA A 542 -6.73 31.52 23.59
CA ALA A 542 -6.62 30.26 24.30
C ALA A 542 -6.21 29.10 23.37
N SER A 543 -5.28 28.28 23.84
CA SER A 543 -4.94 26.97 23.26
C SER A 543 -5.92 25.89 23.71
N THR A 544 -5.84 24.71 23.09
CA THR A 544 -6.62 23.50 23.45
C THR A 544 -5.80 22.55 24.30
N GLY A 545 -4.62 22.97 24.76
CA GLY A 545 -3.65 22.13 25.46
C GLY A 545 -2.23 22.39 24.95
N VAL A 546 -1.41 21.34 24.93
CA VAL A 546 0.01 21.41 24.51
C VAL A 546 0.21 21.59 22.99
N HIS A 547 -0.85 21.48 22.19
CA HIS A 547 -0.81 21.53 20.71
C HIS A 547 0.10 20.44 20.12
N SER A 548 1.05 20.76 19.25
CA SER A 548 1.99 19.79 18.64
C SER A 548 3.44 19.93 19.11
N ASN A 549 3.70 20.71 20.16
CA ASN A 549 5.05 21.05 20.61
C ASN A 549 5.38 20.49 22.01
N GLY A 550 6.66 20.23 22.27
CA GLY A 550 7.16 19.78 23.57
C GLY A 550 6.83 18.32 23.95
N PHE A 551 6.33 17.49 23.01
CA PHE A 551 5.92 16.11 23.28
C PHE A 551 7.05 15.18 23.74
N SER A 552 8.30 15.50 23.40
CA SER A 552 9.46 14.79 23.94
C SER A 552 9.56 14.93 25.46
N LEU A 553 9.26 16.11 26.00
CA LEU A 553 9.24 16.34 27.45
C LEU A 553 7.97 15.74 28.07
N VAL A 554 6.80 15.88 27.42
CA VAL A 554 5.55 15.24 27.86
C VAL A 554 5.75 13.74 28.09
N ARG A 555 6.34 13.04 27.12
CA ARG A 555 6.59 11.59 27.22
C ARG A 555 7.48 11.23 28.40
N LYS A 556 8.59 11.96 28.61
CA LYS A 556 9.49 11.74 29.75
C LYS A 556 8.81 11.97 31.10
N ILE A 557 7.93 12.96 31.19
CA ILE A 557 7.18 13.27 32.42
C ILE A 557 6.19 12.15 32.73
N VAL A 558 5.43 11.69 31.74
CA VAL A 558 4.45 10.62 31.91
C VAL A 558 5.12 9.29 32.25
N GLU A 559 6.24 8.97 31.58
CA GLU A 559 7.06 7.80 31.90
C GLU A 559 7.57 7.85 33.35
N ARG A 560 8.05 9.02 33.80
CA ARG A 560 8.54 9.21 35.17
C ARG A 560 7.42 9.14 36.22
N SER A 561 6.21 9.60 35.89
CA SER A 561 5.07 9.57 36.82
C SER A 561 4.48 8.17 36.98
N GLY A 562 4.77 7.26 36.04
CA GLY A 562 4.23 5.89 36.03
C GLY A 562 2.75 5.81 35.67
N VAL A 563 2.17 6.89 35.12
CA VAL A 563 0.77 6.91 34.66
C VAL A 563 0.70 6.34 33.24
N GLU A 564 -0.15 5.33 33.05
CA GLU A 564 -0.41 4.73 31.75
C GLU A 564 -1.23 5.65 30.83
N TRP A 565 -1.02 5.59 29.52
CA TRP A 565 -1.77 6.40 28.54
C TRP A 565 -3.28 6.13 28.54
N SER A 566 -3.68 4.92 28.90
CA SER A 566 -5.07 4.48 29.00
C SER A 566 -5.73 4.82 30.35
N ALA A 567 -4.95 5.29 31.34
CA ALA A 567 -5.47 5.67 32.63
C ALA A 567 -6.32 6.97 32.54
N PRO A 568 -7.30 7.16 33.43
CA PRO A 568 -7.94 8.45 33.60
C PRO A 568 -6.92 9.56 33.89
N PRO A 569 -7.14 10.80 33.40
CA PRO A 569 -6.24 11.91 33.65
C PRO A 569 -6.14 12.21 35.15
N PRO A 570 -4.92 12.38 35.70
CA PRO A 570 -4.69 12.67 37.13
C PRO A 570 -4.98 14.15 37.50
N PHE A 571 -5.83 14.82 36.72
CA PHE A 571 -6.20 16.22 36.88
C PHE A 571 -7.66 16.41 36.44
N PRO A 572 -8.34 17.48 36.91
CA PRO A 572 -9.71 17.77 36.49
C PRO A 572 -9.82 17.98 34.99
N VAL A 573 -10.82 17.36 34.37
CA VAL A 573 -11.17 17.57 32.96
C VAL A 573 -12.48 18.35 32.84
N GLY A 574 -12.67 19.03 31.70
CA GLY A 574 -13.93 19.70 31.40
C GLY A 574 -15.04 18.69 31.10
N SER A 575 -16.30 19.14 31.13
CA SER A 575 -17.48 18.30 30.89
C SER A 575 -17.46 17.61 29.51
N GLY A 576 -16.82 18.22 28.50
CA GLY A 576 -16.66 17.61 27.17
C GLY A 576 -15.58 16.52 27.07
N ASP A 577 -14.84 16.29 28.16
CA ASP A 577 -13.69 15.40 28.24
C ASP A 577 -13.88 14.29 29.29
N GLU A 578 -15.07 14.18 29.89
CA GLU A 578 -15.40 13.12 30.83
C GLU A 578 -15.24 11.73 30.20
N GLY A 579 -14.57 10.83 30.91
CA GLY A 579 -14.32 9.46 30.46
C GLY A 579 -13.15 9.29 29.48
N LYS A 580 -12.51 10.37 29.03
CA LYS A 580 -11.29 10.28 28.21
C LYS A 580 -10.09 9.85 29.05
N SER A 581 -9.16 9.11 28.44
CA SER A 581 -7.87 8.78 29.06
C SER A 581 -6.88 9.94 28.98
N LEU A 582 -5.80 9.89 29.78
CA LEU A 582 -4.70 10.85 29.73
C LEU A 582 -4.15 11.02 28.30
N GLY A 583 -3.91 9.90 27.62
CA GLY A 583 -3.38 9.92 26.26
C GLY A 583 -4.37 10.52 25.24
N GLN A 584 -5.68 10.30 25.40
CA GLN A 584 -6.71 10.95 24.57
C GLN A 584 -6.75 12.47 24.80
N ILE A 585 -6.58 12.95 26.04
CA ILE A 585 -6.48 14.39 26.34
C ILE A 585 -5.23 15.00 25.70
N LEU A 586 -4.08 14.31 25.80
CA LEU A 586 -2.84 14.77 25.18
C LEU A 586 -2.88 14.73 23.64
N LEU A 587 -3.68 13.85 23.04
CA LEU A 587 -3.95 13.82 21.60
C LEU A 587 -5.03 14.82 21.14
N THR A 588 -5.51 15.71 22.01
CA THR A 588 -6.38 16.83 21.58
C THR A 588 -5.69 17.60 20.44
N PRO A 589 -6.36 17.85 19.31
CA PRO A 589 -5.73 18.49 18.16
C PRO A 589 -5.40 19.95 18.43
N THR A 590 -4.38 20.44 17.75
CA THR A 590 -3.98 21.85 17.71
C THR A 590 -5.13 22.68 17.16
N LYS A 591 -5.39 23.81 17.81
CA LYS A 591 -6.47 24.70 17.40
C LYS A 591 -6.08 25.46 16.13
N ILE A 592 -7.01 25.50 15.16
CA ILE A 592 -6.87 26.27 13.93
C ILE A 592 -7.54 27.63 14.13
N TYR A 593 -6.78 28.71 14.03
CA TYR A 593 -7.25 30.09 14.30
C TYR A 593 -7.63 30.86 13.02
N VAL A 594 -7.49 30.25 11.85
CA VAL A 594 -7.58 30.92 10.55
C VAL A 594 -8.89 31.68 10.37
N ARG A 595 -10.04 31.02 10.59
CA ARG A 595 -11.35 31.63 10.33
C ARG A 595 -11.64 32.83 11.22
N SER A 596 -11.28 32.74 12.51
CA SER A 596 -11.48 33.82 13.47
C SER A 596 -10.52 34.98 13.19
N LEU A 597 -9.24 34.69 12.94
CA LEU A 597 -8.23 35.72 12.66
C LEU A 597 -8.45 36.43 11.32
N LEU A 598 -8.93 35.75 10.28
CA LEU A 598 -9.26 36.40 9.00
C LEU A 598 -10.26 37.55 9.18
N LYS A 599 -11.17 37.48 10.16
CA LYS A 599 -12.15 38.56 10.42
C LYS A 599 -11.51 39.86 10.90
N VAL A 600 -10.41 39.77 11.65
CA VAL A 600 -9.69 40.95 12.15
C VAL A 600 -8.60 41.41 11.17
N VAL A 601 -7.98 40.47 10.45
CA VAL A 601 -7.01 40.77 9.38
C VAL A 601 -7.68 41.50 8.21
N GLN A 602 -8.85 41.04 7.74
CA GLN A 602 -9.55 41.68 6.62
C GLN A 602 -9.96 43.14 6.92
N LYS A 603 -10.14 43.47 8.21
CA LYS A 603 -10.47 44.80 8.71
C LYS A 603 -9.24 45.64 9.11
N ASP A 604 -8.03 45.11 8.94
CA ASP A 604 -6.77 45.77 9.28
C ASP A 604 -6.68 46.18 10.78
N LEU A 605 -7.28 45.39 11.68
CA LEU A 605 -7.37 45.70 13.12
C LEU A 605 -6.15 45.26 13.95
N VAL A 606 -5.22 44.52 13.34
CA VAL A 606 -4.07 43.89 14.02
C VAL A 606 -2.78 44.36 13.38
N LYS A 607 -1.75 44.60 14.21
CA LYS A 607 -0.43 45.06 13.75
C LYS A 607 0.56 43.93 13.58
N GLY A 608 0.37 42.83 14.29
CA GLY A 608 1.21 41.64 14.20
C GLY A 608 0.62 40.50 15.00
N MET A 609 1.08 39.29 14.70
CA MET A 609 0.64 38.08 15.35
C MET A 609 1.82 37.11 15.50
N ALA A 610 1.82 36.32 16.57
CA ALA A 610 2.78 35.28 16.86
C ALA A 610 2.04 33.98 17.18
N HIS A 611 2.26 32.95 16.36
CA HIS A 611 1.81 31.60 16.62
C HIS A 611 2.75 30.97 17.66
N ILE A 612 2.20 30.53 18.79
CA ILE A 612 3.02 30.11 19.94
C ILE A 612 3.29 28.60 19.83
N THR A 613 4.43 28.26 19.26
CA THR A 613 4.86 26.88 18.95
C THR A 613 6.12 26.49 19.76
N GLY A 614 7.08 25.79 19.14
CA GLY A 614 8.37 25.48 19.76
C GLY A 614 9.11 26.77 20.16
N GLY A 615 9.71 26.77 21.35
CA GLY A 615 10.31 27.97 21.93
C GLY A 615 9.31 28.87 22.67
N GLY A 616 8.01 28.52 22.63
CA GLY A 616 6.97 29.08 23.50
C GLY A 616 6.83 30.59 23.36
N LEU A 617 6.60 31.28 24.48
CA LEU A 617 6.41 32.73 24.50
C LEU A 617 7.72 33.46 24.13
N TRP A 618 8.86 32.96 24.61
CA TRP A 618 10.14 33.63 24.50
C TRP A 618 10.67 33.70 23.08
N ASP A 619 10.53 32.63 22.30
CA ASP A 619 11.14 32.59 20.96
C ASP A 619 10.18 33.05 19.86
N ASN A 620 8.86 33.05 20.11
CA ASN A 620 7.86 33.35 19.07
C ASN A 620 7.39 34.82 19.10
N ILE A 621 7.15 35.41 20.28
CA ILE A 621 6.68 36.80 20.38
C ILE A 621 7.69 37.80 19.82
N PRO A 622 9.02 37.69 20.06
CA PRO A 622 9.99 38.64 19.52
C PRO A 622 10.02 38.68 17.98
N ARG A 623 9.68 37.57 17.32
CA ARG A 623 9.71 37.48 15.84
C ARG A 623 8.76 38.45 15.15
N MET A 624 7.71 38.89 15.84
CA MET A 624 6.76 39.87 15.29
C MET A 624 7.09 41.32 15.67
N LEU A 625 8.00 41.57 16.61
CA LEU A 625 8.29 42.92 17.12
C LEU A 625 9.51 43.56 16.43
N PRO A 626 9.54 44.89 16.23
CA PRO A 626 10.76 45.57 15.80
C PRO A 626 11.81 45.56 16.91
N GLY A 627 13.11 45.54 16.56
CA GLY A 627 14.20 45.28 17.51
C GLY A 627 14.39 46.27 18.67
N HIS A 628 13.70 47.41 18.68
CA HIS A 628 13.72 48.39 19.77
C HIS A 628 12.55 48.21 20.76
N LEU A 629 11.59 47.34 20.45
CA LEU A 629 10.45 47.02 21.30
C LEU A 629 10.61 45.61 21.90
N GLY A 630 9.89 45.37 22.99
CA GLY A 630 9.75 44.08 23.64
C GLY A 630 8.32 43.87 24.15
N ALA A 631 8.07 42.69 24.72
CA ALA A 631 6.76 42.32 25.28
C ALA A 631 6.82 42.17 26.80
N ASP A 632 5.95 42.89 27.52
CA ASP A 632 5.77 42.75 28.96
C ASP A 632 4.44 42.04 29.26
N LEU A 633 4.53 40.78 29.69
CA LEU A 633 3.42 39.87 29.92
C LEU A 633 3.19 39.64 31.43
N ASP A 634 1.94 39.38 31.80
CA ASP A 634 1.54 39.01 33.16
C ASP A 634 0.86 37.63 33.15
N ALA A 635 1.60 36.62 33.61
CA ALA A 635 1.18 35.22 33.69
C ALA A 635 -0.14 35.00 34.43
N GLY A 636 -0.55 35.94 35.27
CA GLY A 636 -1.81 35.91 35.99
C GLY A 636 -3.04 36.34 35.20
N LYS A 637 -2.89 36.77 33.93
CA LYS A 637 -3.98 37.31 33.11
C LYS A 637 -4.66 36.30 32.18
N TRP A 638 -4.18 35.07 32.12
CA TRP A 638 -4.82 34.00 31.38
C TRP A 638 -4.81 32.69 32.15
N GLU A 639 -5.66 31.76 31.71
CA GLU A 639 -5.79 30.46 32.34
C GLU A 639 -4.89 29.44 31.64
N VAL A 640 -4.12 28.69 32.43
CA VAL A 640 -3.31 27.57 31.94
C VAL A 640 -4.13 26.28 31.99
N PRO A 641 -4.26 25.53 30.86
CA PRO A 641 -4.98 24.26 30.83
C PRO A 641 -4.51 23.27 31.90
N ALA A 642 -5.45 22.54 32.51
CA ALA A 642 -5.16 21.61 33.61
C ALA A 642 -4.08 20.57 33.26
N VAL A 643 -4.11 20.03 32.04
CA VAL A 643 -3.08 19.10 31.54
C VAL A 643 -1.67 19.71 31.58
N MET A 644 -1.53 21.00 31.27
CA MET A 644 -0.24 21.67 31.24
C MET A 644 0.25 22.01 32.65
N ARG A 645 -0.65 22.41 33.56
CA ARG A 645 -0.32 22.58 34.98
C ARG A 645 0.14 21.27 35.61
N TRP A 646 -0.55 20.18 35.30
CA TRP A 646 -0.12 18.85 35.73
C TRP A 646 1.27 18.50 35.20
N LEU A 647 1.52 18.68 33.90
CA LEU A 647 2.85 18.44 33.30
C LEU A 647 3.95 19.28 33.99
N LYS A 648 3.69 20.57 34.24
CA LYS A 648 4.64 21.44 34.94
C LYS A 648 4.98 20.90 36.32
N LYS A 649 3.94 20.57 37.11
CA LYS A 649 4.08 20.07 38.49
C LYS A 649 4.78 18.72 38.53
N GLU A 650 4.29 17.75 37.76
CA GLU A 650 4.80 16.38 37.73
C GLU A 650 6.24 16.31 37.20
N GLY A 651 6.55 17.14 36.19
CA GLY A 651 7.90 17.25 35.65
C GLY A 651 8.88 18.04 36.52
N GLY A 652 8.39 18.81 37.50
CA GLY A 652 9.20 19.79 38.22
C GLY A 652 9.77 20.86 37.29
N VAL A 653 9.00 21.30 36.29
CA VAL A 653 9.46 22.24 35.26
C VAL A 653 9.41 23.67 35.78
N GLU A 654 10.55 24.35 35.75
CA GLU A 654 10.67 25.76 36.14
C GLU A 654 9.84 26.67 35.22
N GLY A 655 9.33 27.79 35.74
CA GLY A 655 8.43 28.69 35.00
C GLY A 655 9.02 29.19 33.67
N LYS A 656 10.31 29.55 33.66
CA LYS A 656 10.99 30.00 32.43
C LYS A 656 11.05 28.90 31.37
N GLU A 657 11.39 27.67 31.77
CA GLU A 657 11.44 26.52 30.87
C GLU A 657 10.04 26.08 30.42
N PHE A 658 9.03 26.19 31.29
CA PHE A 658 7.63 25.94 30.96
C PHE A 658 7.15 26.86 29.84
N ALA A 659 7.44 28.16 29.96
CA ALA A 659 7.12 29.18 28.94
C ALA A 659 7.99 29.13 27.69
N ARG A 660 9.11 28.40 27.71
CA ARG A 660 9.97 28.12 26.54
C ARG A 660 9.57 26.85 25.82
N THR A 661 9.14 25.84 26.55
CA THR A 661 8.82 24.54 25.95
C THR A 661 7.41 24.52 25.38
N TRP A 662 6.46 25.14 26.08
CA TRP A 662 5.05 25.09 25.72
C TRP A 662 4.41 26.46 25.61
N ASN A 663 3.20 26.47 25.06
CA ASN A 663 2.40 27.66 24.80
C ASN A 663 1.76 28.29 26.06
N THR A 664 1.87 27.63 27.22
CA THR A 664 1.31 28.06 28.52
C THR A 664 -0.18 28.39 28.53
N GLY A 665 -0.97 27.87 27.58
CA GLY A 665 -2.40 28.18 27.45
C GLY A 665 -2.75 29.19 26.35
N LEU A 666 -1.76 29.78 25.68
CA LEU A 666 -1.95 30.75 24.61
C LEU A 666 -1.46 30.17 23.28
N GLY A 667 -2.33 29.87 22.32
CA GLY A 667 -1.91 29.38 21.01
C GLY A 667 -1.51 30.48 20.02
N MET A 668 -1.99 31.69 20.23
CA MET A 668 -1.71 32.86 19.39
C MET A 668 -1.61 34.11 20.25
N VAL A 669 -0.68 35.02 19.95
CA VAL A 669 -0.59 36.36 20.56
C VAL A 669 -0.64 37.42 19.47
N LEU A 670 -1.42 38.48 19.67
CA LEU A 670 -1.67 39.55 18.72
C LEU A 670 -1.21 40.88 19.30
N VAL A 671 -0.63 41.74 18.46
CA VAL A 671 -0.37 43.16 18.77
C VAL A 671 -1.50 44.00 18.22
N VAL A 672 -2.17 44.76 19.09
CA VAL A 672 -3.35 45.57 18.76
C VAL A 672 -3.17 46.98 19.31
N ALA A 673 -3.62 47.99 18.56
CA ALA A 673 -3.65 49.36 19.08
C ALA A 673 -4.55 49.42 20.33
N ALA A 674 -4.15 50.18 21.36
CA ALA A 674 -4.88 50.25 22.63
C ALA A 674 -6.36 50.62 22.45
N GLU A 675 -6.65 51.51 21.50
CA GLU A 675 -8.00 51.98 21.14
C GLU A 675 -8.87 50.95 20.40
N LEU A 676 -8.28 49.88 19.84
CA LEU A 676 -8.99 48.85 19.07
C LEU A 676 -9.20 47.54 19.85
N VAL A 677 -8.72 47.45 21.10
CA VAL A 677 -8.76 46.22 21.90
C VAL A 677 -10.17 45.66 22.03
N ASP A 678 -11.15 46.47 22.41
CA ASP A 678 -12.52 46.01 22.63
C ASP A 678 -13.19 45.55 21.33
N GLU A 679 -12.89 46.21 20.20
CA GLU A 679 -13.39 45.79 18.89
C GLU A 679 -12.80 44.43 18.49
N VAL A 680 -11.47 44.27 18.60
CA VAL A 680 -10.79 43.02 18.25
C VAL A 680 -11.28 41.87 19.12
N LYS A 681 -11.38 42.09 20.44
CA LYS A 681 -11.94 41.10 21.36
C LYS A 681 -13.38 40.72 20.97
N GLY A 682 -14.24 41.70 20.75
CA GLY A 682 -15.63 41.46 20.38
C GLY A 682 -15.77 40.66 19.08
N VAL A 683 -14.94 40.94 18.07
CA VAL A 683 -14.93 40.18 16.80
C VAL A 683 -14.50 38.73 17.04
N LEU A 684 -13.43 38.50 17.80
CA LEU A 684 -12.88 37.16 18.03
C LEU A 684 -13.76 36.31 18.95
N GLU A 685 -14.28 36.89 20.03
CA GLU A 685 -15.22 36.23 20.95
C GLU A 685 -16.53 35.84 20.24
N ALA A 686 -17.02 36.68 19.31
CA ALA A 686 -18.16 36.33 18.46
C ALA A 686 -17.90 35.16 17.49
N GLN A 687 -16.62 34.81 17.24
CA GLN A 687 -16.23 33.60 16.51
C GLN A 687 -15.99 32.40 17.44
N GLY A 688 -16.23 32.54 18.75
CA GLY A 688 -16.05 31.49 19.74
C GLY A 688 -14.63 31.40 20.31
N GLU A 689 -13.79 32.41 20.10
CA GLU A 689 -12.46 32.47 20.72
C GLU A 689 -12.54 32.94 22.18
N LYS A 690 -11.68 32.39 23.03
CA LYS A 690 -11.45 32.93 24.39
C LYS A 690 -10.21 33.83 24.31
N VAL A 691 -10.41 35.12 24.57
CA VAL A 691 -9.39 36.17 24.37
C VAL A 691 -8.98 36.77 25.70
N TYR A 692 -7.67 36.88 25.94
CA TYR A 692 -7.10 37.48 27.13
C TYR A 692 -6.31 38.73 26.77
N VAL A 693 -6.34 39.75 27.63
CA VAL A 693 -5.38 40.86 27.57
C VAL A 693 -4.17 40.42 28.38
N VAL A 694 -3.09 40.01 27.71
CA VAL A 694 -1.97 39.29 28.37
C VAL A 694 -0.82 40.21 28.76
N GLY A 695 -0.73 41.40 28.15
CA GLY A 695 0.38 42.31 28.36
C GLY A 695 0.37 43.52 27.43
N ASN A 696 1.51 44.18 27.32
CA ASN A 696 1.71 45.32 26.43
C ASN A 696 3.06 45.22 25.71
N VAL A 697 3.15 45.88 24.56
CA VAL A 697 4.41 46.21 23.90
C VAL A 697 5.06 47.38 24.64
N VAL A 698 6.35 47.25 24.94
CA VAL A 698 7.14 48.22 25.71
C VAL A 698 8.47 48.50 25.01
N GLY A 699 9.21 49.53 25.43
CA GLY A 699 10.59 49.69 24.99
C GLY A 699 11.45 48.54 25.52
N LYS A 700 12.37 48.02 24.71
CA LYS A 700 13.27 46.92 25.13
C LYS A 700 14.09 47.30 26.38
N GLU A 701 14.44 48.58 26.52
CA GLU A 701 15.12 49.13 27.69
C GLU A 701 14.27 49.08 28.97
N ASP A 702 12.94 49.20 28.86
CA ASP A 702 12.01 49.19 30.00
C ASP A 702 11.90 47.82 30.68
N ILE A 703 12.33 46.77 29.97
CA ILE A 703 12.40 45.39 30.47
C ILE A 703 13.85 44.89 30.54
N GLY A 704 14.81 45.79 30.80
CA GLY A 704 16.19 45.42 31.08
C GLY A 704 16.98 44.92 29.87
N GLY A 705 16.54 45.26 28.66
CA GLY A 705 17.15 44.80 27.41
C GLY A 705 16.69 43.41 26.95
N GLU A 706 15.78 42.76 27.68
CA GLU A 706 15.16 41.49 27.26
C GLU A 706 14.12 41.71 26.15
N GLU A 707 13.84 40.68 25.35
CA GLU A 707 12.83 40.78 24.27
C GLU A 707 11.41 40.48 24.76
N VAL A 708 11.30 39.65 25.79
CA VAL A 708 10.05 39.32 26.48
C VAL A 708 10.36 39.27 27.97
N ALA A 709 9.49 39.87 28.78
CA ALA A 709 9.44 39.71 30.22
C ALA A 709 8.08 39.10 30.60
N VAL A 710 8.09 38.06 31.44
CA VAL A 710 6.86 37.45 31.98
C VAL A 710 6.88 37.57 33.50
N LYS A 711 5.96 38.37 34.04
CA LYS A 711 5.76 38.57 35.47
C LYS A 711 4.77 37.53 36.01
N GLY A 712 4.90 37.18 37.29
CA GLY A 712 3.90 36.36 37.99
C GLY A 712 3.92 34.87 37.65
N MET A 713 5.03 34.33 37.14
CA MET A 713 5.12 32.93 36.69
C MET A 713 4.86 31.91 37.81
N GLU A 714 5.02 32.30 39.08
CA GLU A 714 4.67 31.50 40.26
C GLU A 714 3.18 31.12 40.30
N ARG A 715 2.30 31.89 39.64
CA ARG A 715 0.87 31.57 39.54
C ARG A 715 0.58 30.31 38.71
N TRP A 716 1.54 29.84 37.91
CA TRP A 716 1.39 28.58 37.20
C TRP A 716 1.60 27.34 38.09
N ASP A 717 2.06 27.55 39.33
CA ASP A 717 2.16 26.50 40.36
C ASP A 717 0.88 26.35 41.20
N GLU A 718 -0.05 27.31 41.09
CA GLU A 718 -1.37 27.32 41.73
C GLU A 718 -2.43 26.55 40.90
#